data_AF-A0A2E1MWV8-F1
#
_entry.id   AF-A0A2E1MWV8-F1
#
_cell.length_a   1.000
_cell.length_b   1.000
_cell.length_c   1.000
_cell.angle_alpha   90.00
_cell.angle_beta   90.00
_cell.angle_gamma   90.00
#
_symmetry.space_group_name_H-M   'P 1'
#
loop_
_entity.id
_entity.type
_entity.pdbx_description
1 polymer ?
#
loop_
_entity_poly.entity_id
_entity_poly.type
_entity_poly.pdbx_seq_one_letter_code
_entity_poly.pdbx_strand_id
1 'polypeptide(L)'
;MKSLTKNYNGYILFTTIAILGCSTALILGFYVSLGSRVLNLNYKIAKTKALYNAETGIAETAYPFLIKSAFSSDTTLQGKNVVFDGVDMGIYLNPELEFANDGQRLATVEGVSFIRTSKGTLDSVRQKVNISARPEALSKYMYLTESEKAGGAPCSYGPPAPAASNLNQRRFVYFGIDDEMEGLVQSNDDIAMSTSTSCPDFSDATLYMTYQTETLFNNCGGYADLFGSASNIDTVSSPPVKLPPVGYEILKNNATLIYDSGRKIGNGSFKDTLIMTDIQFNESGMVNIKQWWYLMPPHLKAGLGESDLFIPGPEDLDGVTTANNGNLIYDGTLFNPNTGCGNSSDIRTCRPYIDSLYYYHSRGYNVFQNDNMPSSWVNRDPELEDDITPTVSGPHGVNQHFDFEPLNGSGNPNNSSLLIDDQYFITNPTVIYIKDGPVRVHGRYKGQFTIVTDEHTTYRRHAWNSFFNVKIDTVWNNIWITDDLINIDAIGLASGGNPNHDHGNLTSFQPTQDCSTGGSKNIMGLVSGANVIIANTSENGAGGCNSSSSDLICNISINAAILALNESFVMHFWQNTLNYSRTEQFASIGNVTGEVNSPPWADGRGPDRFGSNNQDKRGEIYLWGSVVQKHRGYMLRNTNSQYGDFFDPAHSIGMDKNYHYDNNLFCTPPPFYPAVEYDDGTGEIGVRLTGFKAIE
;
A
#
# COMPACT_ATOMS: atom_id res chain seq x y z
N MET A 1 -70.12 -98.91 -41.37
CA MET A 1 -68.74 -98.76 -41.89
C MET A 1 -68.67 -97.51 -42.77
N LYS A 2 -68.35 -96.34 -42.18
CA LYS A 2 -67.67 -95.23 -42.88
C LYS A 2 -67.19 -94.21 -41.85
N SER A 3 -65.87 -94.06 -41.85
CA SER A 3 -65.04 -93.18 -41.02
C SER A 3 -65.44 -91.72 -41.12
N LEU A 4 -65.46 -91.02 -39.99
CA LEU A 4 -65.29 -89.57 -39.90
C LEU A 4 -64.11 -89.27 -38.98
N THR A 5 -62.91 -89.49 -39.50
CA THR A 5 -61.66 -88.94 -38.95
C THR A 5 -61.65 -87.43 -39.15
N LYS A 6 -61.84 -86.69 -38.06
CA LYS A 6 -61.77 -85.23 -38.02
C LYS A 6 -60.30 -84.80 -37.92
N ASN A 7 -59.75 -84.29 -39.01
CA ASN A 7 -58.39 -83.74 -39.08
C ASN A 7 -58.27 -82.45 -38.26
N TYR A 8 -57.64 -82.53 -37.10
CA TYR A 8 -57.12 -81.37 -36.34
C TYR A 8 -55.60 -81.50 -36.15
N ASN A 9 -54.84 -81.80 -37.21
CA ASN A 9 -53.38 -81.92 -37.11
C ASN A 9 -52.73 -81.01 -38.17
N GLY A 10 -52.32 -79.80 -37.76
CA GLY A 10 -51.55 -78.90 -38.63
C GLY A 10 -51.27 -77.52 -38.04
N TYR A 11 -52.23 -76.92 -37.32
CA TYR A 11 -52.11 -75.54 -36.81
C TYR A 11 -51.52 -75.42 -35.40
N ILE A 12 -51.58 -76.48 -34.58
CA ILE A 12 -51.07 -76.48 -33.20
C ILE A 12 -49.56 -76.20 -33.18
N LEU A 13 -48.78 -76.78 -34.11
CA LEU A 13 -47.34 -76.59 -34.15
C LEU A 13 -46.97 -75.12 -34.45
N PHE A 14 -47.63 -74.50 -35.43
CA PHE A 14 -47.39 -73.11 -35.81
C PHE A 14 -47.80 -72.12 -34.73
N THR A 15 -48.96 -72.31 -34.08
CA THR A 15 -49.36 -71.45 -32.95
C THR A 15 -48.44 -71.61 -31.75
N THR A 16 -47.97 -72.82 -31.46
CA THR A 16 -47.02 -73.06 -30.35
C THR A 16 -45.67 -72.40 -30.63
N ILE A 17 -45.15 -72.50 -31.86
CA ILE A 17 -43.90 -71.84 -32.29
C ILE A 17 -44.06 -70.30 -32.25
N ALA A 18 -45.20 -69.76 -32.69
CA ALA A 18 -45.47 -68.32 -32.66
C ALA A 18 -45.54 -67.79 -31.22
N ILE A 19 -46.21 -68.51 -30.30
CA ILE A 19 -46.27 -68.14 -28.88
C ILE A 19 -44.88 -68.26 -28.23
N LEU A 20 -44.09 -69.28 -28.55
CA LEU A 20 -42.69 -69.42 -28.12
C LEU A 20 -41.81 -68.27 -28.65
N GLY A 21 -41.99 -67.87 -29.92
CA GLY A 21 -41.28 -66.74 -30.52
C GLY A 21 -41.64 -65.40 -29.86
N CYS A 22 -42.93 -65.15 -29.61
CA CYS A 22 -43.38 -63.95 -28.92
C CYS A 22 -42.93 -63.90 -27.46
N SER A 23 -42.98 -65.04 -26.74
CA SER A 23 -42.51 -65.11 -25.35
C SER A 23 -41.00 -64.95 -25.23
N THR A 24 -40.21 -65.56 -26.13
CA THR A 24 -38.76 -65.33 -26.19
C THR A 24 -38.40 -63.89 -26.57
N ALA A 25 -39.12 -63.25 -27.50
CA ALA A 25 -38.92 -61.85 -27.86
C ALA A 25 -39.22 -60.90 -26.68
N LEU A 26 -40.29 -61.15 -25.93
CA LEU A 26 -40.62 -60.38 -24.71
C LEU A 26 -39.55 -60.54 -23.63
N ILE A 27 -39.07 -61.77 -23.42
CA ILE A 27 -38.00 -62.07 -22.45
C ILE A 27 -36.70 -61.36 -22.86
N LEU A 28 -36.30 -61.45 -24.13
CA LEU A 28 -35.11 -60.78 -24.67
C LEU A 28 -35.22 -59.24 -24.55
N GLY A 29 -36.38 -58.67 -24.88
CA GLY A 29 -36.63 -57.23 -24.72
C GLY A 29 -36.52 -56.77 -23.26
N PHE A 30 -37.02 -57.58 -22.32
CA PHE A 30 -36.89 -57.30 -20.89
C PHE A 30 -35.42 -57.38 -20.42
N TYR A 31 -34.65 -58.38 -20.86
CA TYR A 31 -33.23 -58.50 -20.52
C TYR A 31 -32.38 -57.34 -21.05
N VAL A 32 -32.63 -56.87 -22.28
CA VAL A 32 -31.95 -55.69 -22.85
C VAL A 32 -32.30 -54.42 -22.06
N SER A 33 -33.57 -54.25 -21.71
CA SER A 33 -34.05 -53.14 -20.88
C SER A 33 -33.42 -53.14 -19.48
N LEU A 34 -33.33 -54.31 -18.84
CA LEU A 34 -32.64 -54.48 -17.55
C LEU A 34 -31.16 -54.10 -17.66
N GLY A 35 -30.45 -54.59 -18.68
CA GLY A 35 -29.03 -54.26 -18.90
C GLY A 35 -28.80 -52.76 -19.07
N SER A 36 -29.65 -52.08 -19.85
CA SER A 36 -29.61 -50.63 -20.03
C SER A 36 -29.88 -49.86 -18.73
N ARG A 37 -30.87 -50.31 -17.94
CA ARG A 37 -31.19 -49.70 -16.64
C ARG A 37 -30.05 -49.86 -15.63
N VAL A 38 -29.42 -51.03 -15.57
CA VAL A 38 -28.26 -51.29 -14.69
C VAL A 38 -27.08 -50.42 -15.10
N LEU A 39 -26.78 -50.32 -16.39
CA LEU A 39 -25.70 -49.45 -16.88
C LEU A 39 -25.96 -47.98 -16.53
N ASN A 40 -27.19 -47.49 -16.72
CA ASN A 40 -27.58 -46.13 -16.38
C ASN A 40 -27.47 -45.87 -14.87
N LEU A 41 -27.90 -46.82 -14.03
CA LEU A 41 -27.73 -46.73 -12.57
C LEU A 41 -26.25 -46.66 -12.19
N ASN A 42 -25.42 -47.55 -12.75
CA ASN A 42 -23.98 -47.58 -12.49
C ASN A 42 -23.29 -46.28 -12.94
N TYR A 43 -23.69 -45.73 -14.08
CA TYR A 43 -23.20 -44.44 -14.55
C TYR A 43 -23.59 -43.30 -13.60
N LYS A 44 -24.84 -43.25 -13.14
CA LYS A 44 -25.29 -42.25 -12.14
C LYS A 44 -24.52 -42.37 -10.83
N ILE A 45 -24.34 -43.60 -10.33
CA ILE A 45 -23.54 -43.85 -9.12
C ILE A 45 -22.10 -43.38 -9.34
N ALA A 46 -21.49 -43.70 -10.48
CA ALA A 46 -20.12 -43.26 -10.77
C ALA A 46 -20.00 -41.76 -10.95
N LYS A 47 -21.01 -41.08 -11.52
CA LYS A 47 -21.05 -39.61 -11.59
C LYS A 47 -21.09 -39.02 -10.18
N THR A 48 -21.92 -39.56 -9.28
CA THR A 48 -21.97 -39.15 -7.87
C THR A 48 -20.66 -39.44 -7.15
N LYS A 49 -20.04 -40.61 -7.35
CA LYS A 49 -18.71 -40.93 -6.79
C LYS A 49 -17.63 -39.98 -7.29
N ALA A 50 -17.61 -39.69 -8.58
CA ALA A 50 -16.66 -38.75 -9.18
C ALA A 50 -16.84 -37.34 -8.59
N LEU A 51 -18.08 -36.90 -8.37
CA LEU A 51 -18.35 -35.63 -7.67
C LEU A 51 -17.80 -35.66 -6.24
N TYR A 52 -18.13 -36.68 -5.44
CA TYR A 52 -17.62 -36.80 -4.07
C TYR A 52 -16.07 -36.82 -4.04
N ASN A 53 -15.42 -37.53 -4.96
CA ASN A 53 -13.96 -37.54 -5.04
C ASN A 53 -13.40 -36.14 -5.30
N ALA A 54 -14.05 -35.35 -6.17
CA ALA A 54 -13.66 -33.96 -6.43
C ALA A 54 -13.83 -33.08 -5.19
N GLU A 55 -14.95 -33.21 -4.47
CA GLU A 55 -15.21 -32.50 -3.21
C GLU A 55 -14.19 -32.87 -2.11
N THR A 56 -13.83 -34.16 -2.02
CA THR A 56 -12.77 -34.63 -1.11
C THR A 56 -11.42 -34.00 -1.47
N GLY A 57 -11.06 -33.94 -2.75
CA GLY A 57 -9.82 -33.29 -3.18
C GLY A 57 -9.78 -31.79 -2.85
N ILE A 58 -10.92 -31.10 -2.92
CA ILE A 58 -11.04 -29.73 -2.42
C ILE A 58 -10.83 -29.66 -0.91
N ALA A 59 -11.55 -30.47 -0.14
CA ALA A 59 -11.53 -30.39 1.32
C ALA A 59 -10.19 -30.80 1.94
N GLU A 60 -9.54 -31.86 1.41
CA GLU A 60 -8.32 -32.42 2.00
C GLU A 60 -7.03 -31.77 1.47
N THR A 61 -7.05 -31.23 0.24
CA THR A 61 -5.82 -30.79 -0.43
C THR A 61 -5.90 -29.33 -0.89
N ALA A 62 -6.91 -28.95 -1.67
CA ALA A 62 -6.94 -27.61 -2.27
C ALA A 62 -7.23 -26.51 -1.23
N TYR A 63 -8.30 -26.65 -0.45
CA TYR A 63 -8.74 -25.64 0.52
C TYR A 63 -7.70 -25.37 1.63
N PRO A 64 -7.10 -26.39 2.27
CA PRO A 64 -6.04 -26.15 3.25
C PRO A 64 -4.81 -25.42 2.69
N PHE A 65 -4.55 -25.52 1.39
CA PHE A 65 -3.48 -24.79 0.73
C PHE A 65 -3.91 -23.37 0.31
N LEU A 66 -5.15 -23.20 -0.14
CA LEU A 66 -5.74 -21.89 -0.49
C LEU A 66 -5.69 -20.89 0.66
N ILE A 67 -5.80 -21.35 1.92
CA ILE A 67 -5.82 -20.49 3.10
C ILE A 67 -4.43 -20.22 3.68
N LYS A 68 -3.36 -20.70 3.04
CA LYS A 68 -1.99 -20.47 3.52
C LYS A 68 -1.38 -19.25 2.87
N SER A 69 -0.63 -18.45 3.64
CA SER A 69 0.14 -17.33 3.10
C SER A 69 1.26 -17.78 2.16
N ALA A 70 1.70 -19.04 2.26
CA ALA A 70 2.68 -19.66 1.37
C ALA A 70 2.21 -19.80 -0.10
N PHE A 71 0.90 -19.78 -0.37
CA PHE A 71 0.38 -19.76 -1.73
C PHE A 71 0.66 -18.40 -2.38
N SER A 72 1.68 -18.35 -3.24
CA SER A 72 2.23 -17.12 -3.82
C SER A 72 2.19 -17.05 -5.34
N SER A 73 1.94 -18.18 -6.00
CA SER A 73 1.80 -18.29 -7.46
C SER A 73 0.95 -19.49 -7.83
N ASP A 74 0.40 -19.48 -9.04
CA ASP A 74 -0.40 -20.59 -9.57
C ASP A 74 0.32 -21.92 -9.39
N THR A 75 -0.37 -22.88 -8.77
CA THR A 75 0.24 -24.11 -8.29
C THR A 75 -0.65 -25.30 -8.61
N THR A 76 -0.04 -26.42 -9.00
CA THR A 76 -0.73 -27.70 -9.19
C THR A 76 -0.28 -28.70 -8.13
N LEU A 77 -1.22 -29.22 -7.34
CA LEU A 77 -0.95 -30.21 -6.30
C LEU A 77 -1.11 -31.64 -6.82
N GLN A 78 -0.56 -32.62 -6.11
CA GLN A 78 -0.70 -34.03 -6.51
C GLN A 78 -2.06 -34.60 -6.08
N GLY A 79 -2.73 -35.25 -7.02
CA GLY A 79 -3.95 -36.02 -6.76
C GLY A 79 -3.71 -37.26 -5.90
N LYS A 80 -4.76 -37.78 -5.28
CA LYS A 80 -4.71 -39.00 -4.44
C LYS A 80 -5.89 -39.93 -4.70
N ASN A 81 -5.70 -41.19 -4.29
CA ASN A 81 -6.77 -42.18 -4.28
C ASN A 81 -7.70 -41.95 -3.10
N VAL A 82 -9.01 -42.10 -3.33
CA VAL A 82 -10.05 -41.94 -2.32
C VAL A 82 -10.57 -43.31 -1.91
N VAL A 83 -10.38 -43.66 -0.64
CA VAL A 83 -10.87 -44.92 -0.06
C VAL A 83 -11.78 -44.59 1.11
N PHE A 84 -13.00 -45.12 1.08
CA PHE A 84 -13.98 -44.95 2.16
C PHE A 84 -14.39 -46.31 2.70
N ASP A 85 -14.18 -46.56 4.01
CA ASP A 85 -14.48 -47.85 4.67
C ASP A 85 -13.94 -49.09 3.93
N GLY A 86 -12.72 -48.98 3.37
CA GLY A 86 -12.07 -50.06 2.62
C GLY A 86 -12.62 -50.27 1.20
N VAL A 87 -13.53 -49.41 0.73
CA VAL A 87 -14.05 -49.39 -0.64
C VAL A 87 -13.33 -48.34 -1.47
N ASP A 88 -12.81 -48.74 -2.63
CA ASP A 88 -12.23 -47.83 -3.62
C ASP A 88 -13.35 -46.98 -4.26
N MET A 89 -13.29 -45.68 -4.02
CA MET A 89 -14.21 -44.70 -4.57
C MET A 89 -13.72 -44.11 -5.90
N GLY A 90 -12.43 -44.25 -6.18
CA GLY A 90 -11.74 -43.68 -7.33
C GLY A 90 -10.59 -42.76 -6.90
N ILE A 91 -10.36 -41.71 -7.70
CA ILE A 91 -9.26 -40.77 -7.49
C ILE A 91 -9.75 -39.34 -7.66
N TYR A 92 -9.07 -38.37 -7.06
CA TYR A 92 -9.06 -37.01 -7.58
C TYR A 92 -7.73 -36.73 -8.27
N LEU A 93 -7.82 -36.08 -9.42
CA LEU A 93 -6.68 -35.62 -10.18
C LEU A 93 -6.10 -34.36 -9.55
N ASN A 94 -4.94 -33.96 -10.06
CA ASN A 94 -4.14 -32.86 -9.57
C ASN A 94 -4.97 -31.58 -9.38
N PRO A 95 -5.19 -31.12 -8.12
CA PRO A 95 -5.84 -29.84 -7.87
C PRO A 95 -5.07 -28.68 -8.50
N GLU A 96 -5.76 -27.85 -9.26
CA GLU A 96 -5.22 -26.64 -9.90
C GLU A 96 -5.64 -25.43 -9.07
N LEU A 97 -4.67 -24.61 -8.65
CA LEU A 97 -4.91 -23.40 -7.87
C LEU A 97 -4.38 -22.18 -8.62
N GLU A 98 -5.20 -21.14 -8.71
CA GLU A 98 -4.94 -19.96 -9.53
C GLU A 98 -5.38 -18.66 -8.83
N PHE A 99 -4.76 -17.54 -9.19
CA PHE A 99 -5.24 -16.21 -8.82
C PHE A 99 -6.15 -15.60 -9.89
N ALA A 100 -7.28 -15.03 -9.46
CA ALA A 100 -8.06 -14.13 -10.30
C ALA A 100 -7.46 -12.72 -10.30
N ASN A 101 -7.83 -11.90 -11.29
CA ASN A 101 -7.33 -10.52 -11.44
C ASN A 101 -7.66 -9.59 -10.25
N ASP A 102 -8.69 -9.90 -9.46
CA ASP A 102 -9.06 -9.14 -8.26
C ASP A 102 -8.36 -9.66 -6.98
N GLY A 103 -7.47 -10.65 -7.11
CA GLY A 103 -6.78 -11.29 -5.99
C GLY A 103 -7.57 -12.42 -5.33
N GLN A 104 -8.74 -12.83 -5.85
CA GLN A 104 -9.40 -14.05 -5.39
C GLN A 104 -8.53 -15.28 -5.68
N ARG A 105 -8.59 -16.25 -4.77
CA ARG A 105 -7.93 -17.54 -4.91
C ARG A 105 -8.94 -18.56 -5.39
N LEU A 106 -8.66 -19.20 -6.51
CA LEU A 106 -9.51 -20.19 -7.16
C LEU A 106 -8.85 -21.57 -7.02
N ALA A 107 -9.65 -22.62 -6.82
CA ALA A 107 -9.17 -23.97 -6.99
C ALA A 107 -10.16 -24.84 -7.75
N THR A 108 -9.64 -25.58 -8.73
CA THR A 108 -10.40 -26.54 -9.52
C THR A 108 -9.86 -27.95 -9.28
N VAL A 109 -10.77 -28.88 -8.99
CA VAL A 109 -10.43 -30.29 -8.76
C VAL A 109 -11.29 -31.18 -9.64
N GLU A 110 -10.67 -32.14 -10.31
CA GLU A 110 -11.34 -33.15 -11.12
C GLU A 110 -11.35 -34.51 -10.41
N GLY A 111 -12.53 -34.99 -10.04
CA GLY A 111 -12.74 -36.31 -9.48
C GLY A 111 -13.05 -37.34 -10.56
N VAL A 112 -12.52 -38.55 -10.42
CA VAL A 112 -12.68 -39.66 -11.36
C VAL A 112 -13.18 -40.89 -10.62
N SER A 113 -14.19 -41.54 -11.18
CA SER A 113 -14.66 -42.87 -10.76
C SER A 113 -14.72 -43.81 -11.95
N PHE A 114 -14.59 -45.11 -11.70
CA PHE A 114 -14.50 -46.12 -12.75
C PHE A 114 -15.76 -46.98 -12.82
N ILE A 115 -16.27 -47.19 -14.03
CA ILE A 115 -17.37 -48.13 -14.31
C ILE A 115 -16.88 -49.28 -15.16
N ARG A 116 -17.49 -50.45 -14.97
CA ARG A 116 -17.25 -51.60 -15.84
C ARG A 116 -18.27 -51.58 -16.99
N THR A 117 -17.78 -51.51 -18.22
CA THR A 117 -18.62 -51.54 -19.41
C THR A 117 -19.19 -52.94 -19.66
N SER A 118 -20.22 -53.04 -20.52
CA SER A 118 -20.77 -54.32 -20.97
C SER A 118 -19.76 -55.24 -21.68
N LYS A 119 -18.59 -54.70 -22.09
CA LYS A 119 -17.47 -55.44 -22.68
C LYS A 119 -16.42 -55.89 -21.66
N GLY A 120 -16.63 -55.60 -20.36
CA GLY A 120 -15.71 -55.96 -19.28
C GLY A 120 -14.53 -55.00 -19.11
N THR A 121 -14.41 -53.96 -19.94
CA THR A 121 -13.39 -52.92 -19.82
C THR A 121 -13.78 -51.86 -18.77
N LEU A 122 -12.81 -51.24 -18.13
CA LEU A 122 -13.04 -50.08 -17.26
C LEU A 122 -13.16 -48.81 -18.12
N ASP A 123 -14.13 -47.97 -17.80
CA ASP A 123 -14.31 -46.63 -18.38
C ASP A 123 -14.36 -45.59 -17.25
N SER A 124 -13.88 -44.38 -17.53
CA SER A 124 -13.73 -43.32 -16.52
C SER A 124 -14.86 -42.31 -16.61
N VAL A 125 -15.56 -42.07 -15.51
CA VAL A 125 -16.52 -40.98 -15.34
C VAL A 125 -15.85 -39.88 -14.53
N ARG A 126 -15.95 -38.64 -15.02
CA ARG A 126 -15.25 -37.48 -14.43
C ARG A 126 -16.23 -36.38 -14.05
N GLN A 127 -15.93 -35.64 -12.99
CA GLN A 127 -16.66 -34.45 -12.56
C GLN A 127 -15.66 -33.41 -12.06
N LYS A 128 -15.94 -32.12 -12.32
CA LYS A 128 -15.12 -31.02 -11.85
C LYS A 128 -15.87 -30.19 -10.82
N VAL A 129 -15.15 -29.74 -9.80
CA VAL A 129 -15.66 -28.80 -8.80
C VAL A 129 -14.69 -27.63 -8.71
N ASN A 130 -15.24 -26.43 -8.60
CA ASN A 130 -14.48 -25.20 -8.38
C ASN A 130 -14.92 -24.59 -7.04
N ILE A 131 -13.94 -24.12 -6.27
CA ILE A 131 -14.12 -23.28 -5.10
C ILE A 131 -13.41 -21.95 -5.30
N SER A 132 -14.06 -20.86 -4.92
CA SER A 132 -13.48 -19.53 -4.91
C SER A 132 -13.47 -18.97 -3.49
N ALA A 133 -12.32 -18.49 -3.07
CA ALA A 133 -12.09 -17.92 -1.75
C ALA A 133 -11.44 -16.54 -1.90
N ARG A 134 -11.99 -15.55 -1.21
CA ARG A 134 -11.43 -14.20 -1.15
C ARG A 134 -10.68 -14.03 0.17
N PRO A 135 -9.40 -13.67 0.16
CA PRO A 135 -8.68 -13.29 1.37
C PRO A 135 -9.36 -12.12 2.08
N GLU A 136 -9.43 -12.17 3.40
CA GLU A 136 -9.70 -10.98 4.22
C GLU A 136 -8.47 -10.09 4.17
N ALA A 137 -8.59 -8.95 3.49
CA ALA A 137 -7.51 -8.00 3.32
C ALA A 137 -7.30 -7.14 4.58
N LEU A 138 -6.08 -6.61 4.74
CA LEU A 138 -5.76 -5.63 5.78
C LEU A 138 -6.63 -4.36 5.70
N SER A 139 -7.22 -4.08 4.53
CA SER A 139 -8.16 -2.97 4.32
C SER A 139 -9.47 -3.11 5.13
N LYS A 140 -9.68 -4.23 5.85
CA LYS A 140 -10.79 -4.38 6.78
C LYS A 140 -10.66 -3.50 8.03
N TYR A 141 -9.44 -3.13 8.39
CA TYR A 141 -9.18 -2.28 9.55
C TYR A 141 -9.32 -0.82 9.14
N MET A 142 -10.13 -0.04 9.85
CA MET A 142 -10.06 1.41 9.71
C MET A 142 -8.69 1.91 10.14
N TYR A 143 -8.18 1.36 11.23
CA TYR A 143 -6.87 1.70 11.76
C TYR A 143 -6.17 0.46 12.30
N LEU A 144 -4.97 0.19 11.77
CA LEU A 144 -4.06 -0.82 12.28
C LEU A 144 -2.65 -0.25 12.35
N THR A 145 -2.00 -0.34 13.51
CA THR A 145 -0.57 -0.03 13.63
C THR A 145 0.21 -1.20 14.23
N GLU A 146 1.45 -1.41 13.77
CA GLU A 146 2.39 -2.32 14.42
C GLU A 146 2.93 -1.72 15.73
N SER A 147 3.18 -0.41 15.76
CA SER A 147 3.58 0.31 16.96
C SER A 147 2.95 1.71 17.02
N GLU A 148 2.48 2.09 18.20
CA GLU A 148 1.94 3.43 18.51
C GLU A 148 3.04 4.50 18.67
N LYS A 149 4.30 4.11 18.43
CA LYS A 149 5.42 5.02 18.36
C LYS A 149 5.45 5.77 17.02
N ALA A 150 5.97 6.99 17.07
CA ALA A 150 6.02 7.93 15.96
C ALA A 150 6.89 7.45 14.79
N GLY A 151 6.39 7.61 13.57
CA GLY A 151 7.12 7.31 12.34
C GLY A 151 6.97 8.35 11.23
N GLY A 152 7.81 8.18 10.20
CA GLY A 152 7.78 8.90 8.92
C GLY A 152 8.05 10.40 8.90
N ALA A 153 7.79 11.12 9.99
CA ALA A 153 8.00 12.56 10.09
C ALA A 153 9.37 12.93 10.70
N PRO A 154 9.88 14.14 10.42
CA PRO A 154 11.02 14.71 11.14
C PRO A 154 10.82 14.71 12.66
N CYS A 155 11.92 14.61 13.40
CA CYS A 155 11.91 14.63 14.88
C CYS A 155 10.92 13.62 15.51
N SER A 156 10.87 12.40 14.98
CA SER A 156 10.09 11.30 15.55
C SER A 156 10.80 10.61 16.73
N TYR A 157 12.03 11.03 17.08
CA TYR A 157 12.89 10.47 18.12
C TYR A 157 13.23 11.50 19.22
N GLY A 158 13.54 11.06 20.43
CA GLY A 158 13.90 11.92 21.58
C GLY A 158 12.72 12.60 22.31
N PRO A 159 12.90 13.35 23.41
CA PRO A 159 11.80 13.94 24.22
C PRO A 159 11.13 15.16 23.51
N PRO A 160 9.89 15.64 23.84
CA PRO A 160 9.25 15.64 25.18
C PRO A 160 7.82 15.06 25.27
N ALA A 161 7.68 13.85 25.86
CA ALA A 161 6.50 13.26 26.53
C ALA A 161 6.88 11.83 27.06
N PRO A 162 6.22 11.24 28.07
CA PRO A 162 6.81 10.32 29.06
C PRO A 162 7.32 8.93 28.57
N ALA A 163 7.29 8.64 27.27
CA ALA A 163 7.63 7.33 26.71
C ALA A 163 8.95 7.26 25.93
N ALA A 164 9.54 8.39 25.52
CA ALA A 164 10.92 8.41 25.02
C ALA A 164 11.87 8.63 26.21
N SER A 165 12.36 7.54 26.78
CA SER A 165 13.28 7.58 27.94
C SER A 165 14.70 8.02 27.57
N ASN A 166 15.03 7.98 26.27
CA ASN A 166 16.32 8.40 25.74
C ASN A 166 16.18 8.94 24.30
N LEU A 167 17.24 9.60 23.84
CA LEU A 167 17.28 10.29 22.53
C LEU A 167 17.22 9.33 21.32
N ASN A 168 17.46 8.04 21.50
CA ASN A 168 17.46 7.02 20.44
C ASN A 168 16.15 6.24 20.33
N GLN A 169 15.13 6.62 21.09
CA GLN A 169 13.80 6.01 21.05
C GLN A 169 12.82 6.88 20.28
N ARG A 170 11.95 6.23 19.49
CA ARG A 170 10.79 6.87 18.88
C ARG A 170 9.87 7.43 19.97
N ARG A 171 9.31 8.61 19.72
CA ARG A 171 8.29 9.26 20.55
C ARG A 171 7.02 8.43 20.57
N PHE A 172 6.23 8.57 21.62
CA PHE A 172 4.90 7.97 21.70
C PHE A 172 3.84 8.99 21.28
N VAL A 173 2.79 8.52 20.62
CA VAL A 173 1.69 9.37 20.15
C VAL A 173 0.41 8.99 20.91
N TYR A 174 -0.33 9.99 21.38
CA TYR A 174 -1.55 9.79 22.15
C TYR A 174 -2.79 9.94 21.28
N PHE A 175 -3.87 9.23 21.61
CA PHE A 175 -5.18 9.57 21.09
C PHE A 175 -5.77 10.78 21.81
N GLY A 176 -6.03 11.86 21.07
CA GLY A 176 -6.49 13.15 21.57
C GLY A 176 -8.01 13.29 21.59
N ILE A 177 -8.52 14.42 22.09
CA ILE A 177 -9.96 14.73 22.06
C ILE A 177 -10.52 14.79 20.62
N ASP A 178 -9.70 15.22 19.67
CA ASP A 178 -10.10 15.38 18.27
C ASP A 178 -9.97 14.08 17.46
N ASP A 179 -9.65 12.95 18.12
CA ASP A 179 -9.60 11.65 17.47
C ASP A 179 -10.96 10.95 17.58
N GLU A 180 -11.69 10.91 16.47
CA GLU A 180 -12.91 10.14 16.27
C GLU A 180 -12.58 8.91 15.44
N MET A 181 -12.90 7.72 15.96
CA MET A 181 -12.58 6.44 15.35
C MET A 181 -13.85 5.67 15.04
N GLU A 182 -13.88 5.08 13.84
CA GLU A 182 -14.96 4.23 13.36
C GLU A 182 -14.43 2.86 12.93
N GLY A 183 -15.32 1.88 12.76
CA GLY A 183 -14.99 0.59 12.16
C GLY A 183 -14.02 -0.24 13.01
N LEU A 184 -13.19 -1.06 12.37
CA LEU A 184 -12.27 -1.97 13.08
C LEU A 184 -10.96 -1.25 13.41
N VAL A 185 -10.64 -1.15 14.70
CA VAL A 185 -9.41 -0.53 15.20
C VAL A 185 -8.57 -1.58 15.95
N GLN A 186 -7.28 -1.67 15.63
CA GLN A 186 -6.34 -2.54 16.35
C GLN A 186 -4.96 -1.89 16.42
N SER A 187 -4.23 -2.16 17.50
CA SER A 187 -2.79 -1.88 17.60
C SER A 187 -2.09 -3.13 18.10
N ASN A 188 -0.92 -3.46 17.55
CA ASN A 188 -0.06 -4.52 18.09
C ASN A 188 0.75 -4.07 19.31
N ASP A 189 0.73 -2.78 19.63
CA ASP A 189 1.43 -2.13 20.74
C ASP A 189 0.42 -1.45 21.67
N ASP A 190 0.87 -1.03 22.85
CA ASP A 190 -0.01 -0.39 23.84
C ASP A 190 -0.64 0.88 23.27
N ILE A 191 -1.96 1.05 23.46
CA ILE A 191 -2.67 2.25 23.06
C ILE A 191 -2.72 3.19 24.26
N ALA A 192 -2.38 4.47 24.08
CA ALA A 192 -2.54 5.47 25.14
C ALA A 192 -3.41 6.65 24.72
N MET A 193 -4.27 7.06 25.64
CA MET A 193 -5.12 8.23 25.51
C MET A 193 -4.38 9.48 26.00
N SER A 194 -4.80 10.65 25.57
CA SER A 194 -4.21 11.91 25.99
C SER A 194 -4.31 12.12 27.51
N THR A 195 -3.40 12.92 28.06
CA THR A 195 -3.47 13.40 29.45
C THR A 195 -4.37 14.64 29.59
N SER A 196 -5.17 14.98 28.58
CA SER A 196 -6.22 16.00 28.65
C SER A 196 -7.41 15.54 29.48
N THR A 197 -8.27 16.47 29.92
CA THR A 197 -9.51 16.17 30.68
C THR A 197 -10.62 15.54 29.84
N SER A 198 -10.40 15.34 28.55
CA SER A 198 -11.35 14.86 27.55
C SER A 198 -10.71 13.76 26.71
N CYS A 199 -11.55 12.81 26.29
CA CYS A 199 -11.15 11.55 25.67
C CYS A 199 -11.48 11.52 24.18
N PRO A 200 -10.77 10.71 23.39
CA PRO A 200 -11.16 10.41 22.01
C PRO A 200 -12.51 9.68 21.96
N ASP A 201 -13.17 9.75 20.81
CA ASP A 201 -14.44 9.08 20.54
C ASP A 201 -14.21 7.75 19.80
N PHE A 202 -14.65 6.66 20.41
CA PHE A 202 -14.63 5.31 19.85
C PHE A 202 -16.04 4.71 19.78
N SER A 203 -17.09 5.52 19.95
CA SER A 203 -18.48 5.04 20.06
C SER A 203 -18.97 4.24 18.85
N ASP A 204 -18.45 4.54 17.65
CA ASP A 204 -18.74 3.84 16.40
C ASP A 204 -17.60 2.88 15.95
N ALA A 205 -16.64 2.59 16.84
CA ALA A 205 -15.54 1.65 16.60
C ALA A 205 -15.71 0.32 17.34
N THR A 206 -15.16 -0.74 16.75
CA THR A 206 -14.89 -2.02 17.41
C THR A 206 -13.38 -2.12 17.66
N LEU A 207 -12.97 -2.14 18.93
CA LEU A 207 -11.56 -2.16 19.32
C LEU A 207 -11.06 -3.58 19.56
N TYR A 208 -10.12 -4.05 18.74
CA TYR A 208 -9.45 -5.32 18.94
C TYR A 208 -8.25 -5.14 19.87
N MET A 209 -8.33 -5.78 21.03
CA MET A 209 -7.23 -5.81 21.99
C MET A 209 -6.24 -6.92 21.62
N THR A 210 -5.03 -6.52 21.27
CA THR A 210 -3.96 -7.48 21.01
C THR A 210 -3.57 -8.21 22.30
N TYR A 211 -3.19 -9.49 22.21
CA TYR A 211 -2.70 -10.22 23.37
C TYR A 211 -1.49 -9.52 23.99
N GLN A 212 -1.50 -9.40 25.32
CA GLN A 212 -0.40 -8.81 26.11
C GLN A 212 -0.17 -7.31 25.88
N THR A 213 -1.12 -6.60 25.26
CA THR A 213 -1.12 -5.13 25.20
C THR A 213 -2.13 -4.53 26.18
N GLU A 214 -1.88 -3.30 26.61
CA GLU A 214 -2.74 -2.55 27.53
C GLU A 214 -3.29 -1.27 26.89
N THR A 215 -4.46 -0.84 27.39
CA THR A 215 -5.04 0.48 27.09
C THR A 215 -4.71 1.42 28.25
N LEU A 216 -3.82 2.38 28.00
CA LEU A 216 -3.43 3.40 28.96
C LEU A 216 -4.41 4.57 28.91
N PHE A 217 -5.41 4.57 29.79
CA PHE A 217 -6.46 5.57 29.81
C PHE A 217 -5.99 6.97 30.23
N ASN A 218 -4.87 7.09 30.95
CA ASN A 218 -4.39 8.36 31.50
C ASN A 218 -5.51 9.10 32.26
N ASN A 219 -5.99 10.23 31.75
CA ASN A 219 -7.04 11.03 32.39
C ASN A 219 -8.47 10.63 31.97
N CYS A 220 -8.62 9.67 31.06
CA CYS A 220 -9.91 9.04 30.78
C CYS A 220 -10.32 8.11 31.93
N GLY A 221 -11.59 8.16 32.32
CA GLY A 221 -12.16 7.37 33.42
C GLY A 221 -12.32 5.89 33.11
N GLY A 222 -12.09 5.47 31.85
CA GLY A 222 -12.07 4.07 31.41
C GLY A 222 -12.78 3.91 30.06
N TYR A 223 -13.12 2.67 29.72
CA TYR A 223 -13.80 2.35 28.45
C TYR A 223 -15.15 3.07 28.28
N ALA A 224 -15.89 3.33 29.37
CA ALA A 224 -17.17 4.03 29.29
C ALA A 224 -17.05 5.46 28.73
N ASP A 225 -15.92 6.11 28.95
CA ASP A 225 -15.66 7.47 28.44
C ASP A 225 -15.25 7.46 26.96
N LEU A 226 -14.69 6.34 26.47
CA LEU A 226 -14.32 6.16 25.07
C LEU A 226 -15.53 5.79 24.20
N PHE A 227 -16.39 4.90 24.69
CA PHE A 227 -17.51 4.34 23.93
C PHE A 227 -18.85 5.05 24.24
N GLY A 228 -18.84 6.12 25.02
CA GLY A 228 -20.03 6.90 25.41
C GLY A 228 -21.07 6.13 26.25
N SER A 229 -20.83 4.87 26.63
CA SER A 229 -21.73 4.08 27.46
C SER A 229 -21.01 2.99 28.26
N ALA A 230 -21.53 2.67 29.45
CA ALA A 230 -21.00 1.59 30.30
C ALA A 230 -21.55 0.19 29.95
N SER A 231 -22.54 0.09 29.06
CA SER A 231 -23.27 -1.16 28.80
C SER A 231 -22.94 -1.84 27.47
N ASN A 232 -22.33 -1.13 26.50
CA ASN A 232 -22.05 -1.64 25.17
C ASN A 232 -20.58 -1.35 24.77
N ILE A 233 -19.64 -1.85 25.57
CA ILE A 233 -18.21 -1.78 25.23
C ILE A 233 -17.93 -2.91 24.23
N ASP A 234 -17.62 -2.58 22.98
CA ASP A 234 -17.27 -3.55 21.93
C ASP A 234 -15.75 -3.73 21.84
N THR A 235 -15.23 -4.65 22.66
CA THR A 235 -13.83 -5.07 22.61
C THR A 235 -13.72 -6.57 22.35
N VAL A 236 -12.77 -6.96 21.48
CA VAL A 236 -12.50 -8.36 21.14
C VAL A 236 -11.02 -8.63 21.28
N SER A 237 -10.63 -9.72 21.95
CA SER A 237 -9.22 -10.11 22.01
C SER A 237 -8.77 -10.79 20.72
N SER A 238 -7.67 -10.32 20.15
CA SER A 238 -7.09 -10.85 18.90
C SER A 238 -5.58 -11.10 19.06
N PRO A 239 -4.99 -12.06 18.34
CA PRO A 239 -3.54 -12.11 18.17
C PRO A 239 -3.01 -10.88 17.41
N PRO A 240 -1.71 -10.56 17.55
CA PRO A 240 -1.07 -9.50 16.80
C PRO A 240 -1.09 -9.82 15.30
N VAL A 241 -1.38 -8.80 14.50
CA VAL A 241 -1.34 -8.90 13.04
C VAL A 241 0.12 -8.85 12.59
N LYS A 242 0.53 -9.75 11.70
CA LYS A 242 1.91 -9.82 11.21
C LYS A 242 2.18 -8.72 10.17
N LEU A 243 3.03 -7.77 10.54
CA LEU A 243 3.54 -6.71 9.67
C LEU A 243 5.08 -6.79 9.58
N PRO A 244 5.69 -6.56 8.39
CA PRO A 244 5.03 -6.39 7.09
C PRO A 244 4.35 -7.69 6.61
N PRO A 245 3.27 -7.60 5.81
CA PRO A 245 2.49 -8.75 5.39
C PRO A 245 3.16 -9.54 4.27
N VAL A 246 3.01 -10.87 4.30
CA VAL A 246 3.56 -11.77 3.27
C VAL A 246 2.98 -11.49 1.87
N GLY A 247 1.76 -10.93 1.81
CA GLY A 247 1.08 -10.60 0.55
C GLY A 247 1.73 -9.48 -0.28
N TYR A 248 2.69 -8.74 0.27
CA TYR A 248 3.35 -7.63 -0.43
C TYR A 248 4.10 -8.08 -1.71
N GLU A 249 4.84 -9.19 -1.65
CA GLU A 249 5.54 -9.73 -2.83
C GLU A 249 4.56 -10.36 -3.84
N ILE A 250 3.48 -10.98 -3.36
CA ILE A 250 2.42 -11.55 -4.21
C ILE A 250 1.79 -10.45 -5.06
N LEU A 251 1.50 -9.30 -4.44
CA LEU A 251 0.95 -8.13 -5.10
C LEU A 251 1.89 -7.64 -6.22
N LYS A 252 3.19 -7.46 -5.94
CA LYS A 252 4.17 -7.03 -6.95
C LYS A 252 4.30 -8.03 -8.11
N ASN A 253 4.30 -9.34 -7.82
CA ASN A 253 4.41 -10.38 -8.84
C ASN A 253 3.19 -10.49 -9.76
N ASN A 254 2.02 -10.03 -9.30
CA ASN A 254 0.77 -10.01 -10.07
C ASN A 254 0.46 -8.62 -10.66
N ALA A 255 1.44 -7.71 -10.68
CA ALA A 255 1.29 -6.39 -11.27
C ALA A 255 0.98 -6.46 -12.77
N THR A 256 -0.07 -5.75 -13.20
CA THR A 256 -0.46 -5.68 -14.61
C THR A 256 0.34 -4.62 -15.36
N LEU A 257 0.61 -3.50 -14.70
CA LEU A 257 1.43 -2.41 -15.23
C LEU A 257 2.68 -2.26 -14.36
N ILE A 258 3.86 -2.35 -14.96
CA ILE A 258 5.15 -2.24 -14.26
C ILE A 258 5.94 -1.10 -14.88
N TYR A 259 6.28 -0.12 -14.05
CA TYR A 259 7.12 1.01 -14.41
C TYR A 259 8.46 0.91 -13.68
N ASP A 260 9.50 0.51 -14.41
CA ASP A 260 10.86 0.44 -13.89
C ASP A 260 11.50 1.83 -13.86
N SER A 261 11.58 2.41 -12.66
CA SER A 261 12.22 3.70 -12.38
C SER A 261 13.73 3.56 -12.15
N GLY A 262 14.22 2.34 -11.89
CA GLY A 262 15.63 2.00 -11.73
C GLY A 262 16.42 1.91 -13.04
N ARG A 263 15.77 1.96 -14.21
CA ARG A 263 16.41 1.82 -15.54
C ARG A 263 17.51 2.83 -15.88
N LYS A 264 17.62 3.93 -15.12
CA LYS A 264 18.67 4.95 -15.27
C LYS A 264 19.80 4.85 -14.22
N ILE A 265 19.73 3.83 -13.36
CA ILE A 265 20.76 3.50 -12.38
C ILE A 265 21.72 2.49 -12.99
N GLY A 266 23.02 2.72 -12.88
CA GLY A 266 24.05 1.75 -13.30
C GLY A 266 24.08 1.43 -14.80
N ASN A 267 23.36 2.17 -15.66
CA ASN A 267 23.21 1.88 -17.09
C ASN A 267 24.43 2.28 -17.94
N GLY A 268 25.64 1.95 -17.47
CA GLY A 268 26.91 2.33 -18.13
C GLY A 268 27.29 3.82 -18.01
N SER A 269 26.39 4.68 -17.52
CA SER A 269 26.69 6.05 -17.14
C SER A 269 27.60 6.09 -15.90
N PHE A 270 28.55 7.04 -15.89
CA PHE A 270 29.38 7.34 -14.72
C PHE A 270 28.56 7.91 -13.54
N LYS A 271 27.31 8.34 -13.79
CA LYS A 271 26.40 9.02 -12.86
C LYS A 271 25.01 8.41 -12.90
N ASP A 272 24.41 8.20 -11.73
CA ASP A 272 23.03 7.73 -11.65
C ASP A 272 22.05 8.90 -11.76
N THR A 273 20.91 8.62 -12.38
CA THR A 273 19.78 9.54 -12.47
C THR A 273 18.55 8.79 -12.01
N LEU A 274 17.71 9.44 -11.21
CA LEU A 274 16.51 8.86 -10.65
C LEU A 274 15.30 9.20 -11.52
N ILE A 275 14.21 8.45 -11.36
CA ILE A 275 12.95 8.66 -12.08
C ILE A 275 11.82 8.81 -11.08
N MET A 276 10.99 9.83 -11.27
CA MET A 276 9.74 10.04 -10.55
C MET A 276 8.59 9.61 -11.45
N THR A 277 7.56 9.00 -10.86
CA THR A 277 6.32 8.67 -11.56
C THR A 277 5.16 9.50 -11.02
N ASP A 278 4.30 10.04 -11.89
CA ASP A 278 3.04 10.69 -11.53
C ASP A 278 1.88 9.95 -12.19
N ILE A 279 0.89 9.60 -11.38
CA ILE A 279 -0.32 8.91 -11.80
C ILE A 279 -1.49 9.83 -11.52
N GLN A 280 -2.12 10.29 -12.60
CA GLN A 280 -3.32 11.11 -12.54
C GLN A 280 -4.53 10.31 -13.00
N PHE A 281 -5.56 10.27 -12.16
CA PHE A 281 -6.85 9.68 -12.48
C PHE A 281 -7.84 10.73 -12.97
N ASN A 282 -8.57 10.40 -14.04
CA ASN A 282 -9.60 11.27 -14.61
C ASN A 282 -11.00 10.68 -14.45
N GLU A 283 -11.99 11.57 -14.37
CA GLU A 283 -13.42 11.20 -14.24
C GLU A 283 -13.94 10.28 -15.36
N SER A 284 -13.34 10.37 -16.55
CA SER A 284 -13.69 9.52 -17.68
C SER A 284 -13.31 8.05 -17.48
N GLY A 285 -12.49 7.73 -16.46
CA GLY A 285 -11.87 6.42 -16.25
C GLY A 285 -10.51 6.26 -16.93
N MET A 286 -9.95 7.36 -17.45
CA MET A 286 -8.59 7.37 -18.01
C MET A 286 -7.55 7.56 -16.90
N VAL A 287 -6.45 6.82 -17.00
CA VAL A 287 -5.27 6.96 -16.13
C VAL A 287 -4.12 7.50 -16.96
N ASN A 288 -3.61 8.68 -16.60
CA ASN A 288 -2.43 9.28 -17.22
C ASN A 288 -1.21 8.98 -16.36
N ILE A 289 -0.15 8.46 -16.97
CA ILE A 289 1.09 8.12 -16.27
C ILE A 289 2.24 8.88 -16.92
N LYS A 290 2.90 9.72 -16.13
CA LYS A 290 4.07 10.47 -16.55
C LYS A 290 5.29 10.00 -15.78
N GLN A 291 6.42 9.87 -16.47
CA GLN A 291 7.71 9.68 -15.83
C GLN A 291 8.68 10.74 -16.29
N TRP A 292 9.44 11.33 -15.37
CA TRP A 292 10.54 12.23 -15.68
C TRP A 292 11.76 11.90 -14.84
N TRP A 293 12.92 12.27 -15.35
CA TRP A 293 14.15 12.12 -14.59
C TRP A 293 14.36 13.30 -13.63
N TYR A 294 14.99 13.02 -12.50
CA TYR A 294 15.44 14.03 -11.54
C TYR A 294 16.81 13.65 -10.95
N LEU A 295 17.46 14.62 -10.32
CA LEU A 295 18.71 14.44 -9.60
C LEU A 295 18.48 14.79 -8.12
N MET A 296 18.95 13.92 -7.24
CA MET A 296 18.96 14.20 -5.80
C MET A 296 20.16 15.11 -5.50
N PRO A 297 19.96 16.27 -4.84
CA PRO A 297 21.07 17.10 -4.39
C PRO A 297 21.94 16.36 -3.37
N PRO A 298 23.26 16.63 -3.29
CA PRO A 298 24.04 17.48 -4.17
C PRO A 298 24.23 16.85 -5.56
N HIS A 299 24.00 17.64 -6.60
CA HIS A 299 24.21 17.21 -7.99
C HIS A 299 24.97 18.27 -8.81
N LEU A 300 25.36 17.88 -10.01
CA LEU A 300 26.02 18.77 -10.96
C LEU A 300 24.95 19.39 -11.86
N LYS A 301 25.30 20.46 -12.56
CA LYS A 301 24.44 21.09 -13.55
C LYS A 301 24.10 20.14 -14.69
N ALA A 302 22.94 20.36 -15.30
CA ALA A 302 22.57 19.69 -16.54
C ALA A 302 23.43 20.22 -17.71
N GLY A 303 23.72 19.36 -18.69
CA GLY A 303 24.34 19.75 -19.96
C GLY A 303 25.87 19.92 -19.93
N LEU A 304 26.55 19.40 -18.90
CA LEU A 304 28.02 19.40 -18.80
C LEU A 304 28.67 18.46 -19.83
N GLY A 305 29.91 18.78 -20.20
CA GLY A 305 30.73 17.92 -21.06
C GLY A 305 31.16 16.63 -20.34
N GLU A 306 31.56 15.60 -21.10
CA GLU A 306 31.98 14.31 -20.50
C GLU A 306 33.18 14.44 -19.56
N SER A 307 34.11 15.37 -19.84
CA SER A 307 35.25 15.65 -18.95
C SER A 307 34.81 16.17 -17.59
N ASP A 308 33.85 17.09 -17.60
CA ASP A 308 33.41 17.84 -16.42
C ASP A 308 32.46 16.97 -15.57
N LEU A 309 31.73 16.04 -16.21
CA LEU A 309 30.99 15.00 -15.50
C LEU A 309 31.92 13.98 -14.80
N PHE A 310 33.11 13.74 -15.37
CA PHE A 310 34.07 12.77 -14.84
C PHE A 310 34.94 13.36 -13.72
N ILE A 311 35.39 14.61 -13.89
CA ILE A 311 36.20 15.37 -12.93
C ILE A 311 35.53 16.74 -12.70
N PRO A 312 34.44 16.80 -11.91
CA PRO A 312 33.72 18.05 -11.72
C PRO A 312 34.55 19.06 -10.92
N GLY A 313 34.49 20.31 -11.35
CA GLY A 313 34.98 21.48 -10.64
C GLY A 313 33.88 22.18 -9.82
N PRO A 314 34.23 23.14 -8.97
CA PRO A 314 33.27 23.93 -8.20
C PRO A 314 32.24 24.67 -9.06
N GLU A 315 32.61 25.07 -10.27
CA GLU A 315 31.75 25.68 -11.28
C GLU A 315 30.67 24.75 -11.83
N ASP A 316 30.82 23.43 -11.69
CA ASP A 316 29.91 22.42 -12.21
C ASP A 316 28.80 22.06 -11.20
N LEU A 317 28.94 22.48 -9.95
CA LEU A 317 27.94 22.28 -8.90
C LEU A 317 26.66 23.04 -9.21
N ASP A 318 25.52 22.40 -8.95
CA ASP A 318 24.23 23.06 -9.07
C ASP A 318 24.09 24.25 -8.11
N GLY A 319 23.33 25.27 -8.50
CA GLY A 319 23.20 26.55 -7.77
C GLY A 319 24.37 27.52 -7.97
N VAL A 320 25.52 27.08 -8.48
CA VAL A 320 26.61 27.97 -8.88
C VAL A 320 26.31 28.53 -10.28
N THR A 321 26.49 29.82 -10.52
CA THR A 321 26.32 30.42 -11.86
C THR A 321 27.56 31.18 -12.27
N THR A 322 27.80 31.34 -13.57
CA THR A 322 28.97 32.08 -14.08
C THR A 322 28.49 33.42 -14.63
N ALA A 323 28.96 34.50 -14.05
CA ALA A 323 28.70 35.85 -14.53
C ALA A 323 29.43 36.12 -15.86
N ASN A 324 28.99 37.14 -16.59
CA ASN A 324 29.57 37.52 -17.89
C ASN A 324 31.07 37.85 -17.84
N ASN A 325 31.61 38.17 -16.66
CA ASN A 325 33.02 38.45 -16.43
C ASN A 325 33.84 37.21 -16.01
N GLY A 326 33.23 36.02 -16.04
CA GLY A 326 33.86 34.75 -15.65
C GLY A 326 33.85 34.45 -14.16
N ASN A 327 33.29 35.34 -13.33
CA ASN A 327 33.19 35.11 -11.89
C ASN A 327 32.08 34.09 -11.58
N LEU A 328 32.34 33.22 -10.62
CA LEU A 328 31.32 32.32 -10.09
C LEU A 328 30.44 33.07 -9.07
N ILE A 329 29.16 32.78 -9.07
CA ILE A 329 28.15 33.33 -8.16
C ILE A 329 27.45 32.15 -7.50
N TYR A 330 27.28 32.23 -6.19
CA TYR A 330 26.50 31.28 -5.39
C TYR A 330 25.68 32.07 -4.37
N ASP A 331 24.40 31.72 -4.22
CA ASP A 331 23.47 32.41 -3.32
C ASP A 331 23.45 33.94 -3.54
N GLY A 332 23.42 34.36 -4.81
CA GLY A 332 23.42 35.78 -5.20
C GLY A 332 24.72 36.55 -4.92
N THR A 333 25.76 35.90 -4.37
CA THR A 333 27.04 36.52 -4.01
C THR A 333 28.22 35.95 -4.78
N LEU A 334 29.33 36.69 -4.83
CA LEU A 334 30.56 36.24 -5.50
C LEU A 334 31.12 35.00 -4.80
N PHE A 335 31.21 33.89 -5.53
CA PHE A 335 31.82 32.65 -5.07
C PHE A 335 33.27 32.56 -5.55
N ASN A 336 34.22 32.54 -4.61
CA ASN A 336 35.63 32.31 -4.91
C ASN A 336 36.03 30.90 -4.43
N PRO A 337 36.30 29.94 -5.34
CA PRO A 337 36.67 28.58 -4.97
C PRO A 337 37.87 28.48 -4.02
N ASN A 338 38.80 29.45 -4.03
CA ASN A 338 39.97 29.42 -3.15
C ASN A 338 39.63 29.69 -1.67
N THR A 339 38.48 30.30 -1.40
CA THR A 339 38.02 30.62 -0.05
C THR A 339 36.69 29.95 0.30
N GLY A 340 35.90 29.56 -0.70
CA GLY A 340 34.63 28.87 -0.56
C GLY A 340 34.72 27.35 -0.74
N CYS A 341 35.92 26.81 -0.95
CA CYS A 341 36.24 25.38 -0.89
C CYS A 341 37.39 25.14 0.10
N GLY A 342 37.31 24.09 0.91
CA GLY A 342 38.46 23.63 1.70
C GLY A 342 39.61 23.15 0.79
N ASN A 343 39.25 22.56 -0.34
CA ASN A 343 40.12 22.17 -1.44
C ASN A 343 39.34 22.31 -2.76
N SER A 344 39.77 23.22 -3.65
CA SER A 344 39.09 23.46 -4.93
C SER A 344 39.12 22.28 -5.90
N SER A 345 39.99 21.28 -5.67
CA SER A 345 40.02 20.02 -6.44
C SER A 345 39.05 18.96 -5.90
N ASP A 346 38.45 19.20 -4.73
CA ASP A 346 37.46 18.32 -4.12
C ASP A 346 36.17 19.09 -3.86
N ILE A 347 35.22 18.98 -4.80
CA ILE A 347 33.93 19.67 -4.77
C ILE A 347 33.12 19.39 -3.50
N ARG A 348 33.38 18.27 -2.81
CA ARG A 348 32.71 17.94 -1.54
C ARG A 348 33.03 19.01 -0.49
N THR A 349 34.25 19.50 -0.48
CA THR A 349 34.70 20.54 0.46
C THR A 349 34.20 21.95 0.11
N CYS A 350 33.46 22.12 -0.98
CA CYS A 350 32.92 23.40 -1.41
C CYS A 350 31.57 23.70 -0.74
N ARG A 351 31.38 24.97 -0.37
CA ARG A 351 30.15 25.43 0.30
C ARG A 351 28.85 25.06 -0.43
N PRO A 352 28.72 25.18 -1.78
CA PRO A 352 27.50 24.77 -2.48
C PRO A 352 27.15 23.28 -2.31
N TYR A 353 28.16 22.40 -2.24
CA TYR A 353 27.94 20.98 -1.98
C TYR A 353 27.48 20.74 -0.54
N ILE A 354 28.15 21.37 0.44
CA ILE A 354 27.85 21.22 1.87
C ILE A 354 26.46 21.76 2.19
N ASP A 355 26.11 22.94 1.64
CA ASP A 355 24.78 23.53 1.81
C ASP A 355 23.71 22.63 1.18
N SER A 356 23.93 22.11 -0.03
CA SER A 356 22.99 21.16 -0.66
C SER A 356 22.78 19.90 0.18
N LEU A 357 23.85 19.36 0.75
CA LEU A 357 23.78 18.22 1.66
C LEU A 357 23.00 18.60 2.93
N TYR A 358 23.18 19.82 3.43
CA TYR A 358 22.50 20.33 4.62
C TYR A 358 21.02 20.59 4.39
N TYR A 359 20.60 21.18 3.28
CA TYR A 359 19.18 21.48 3.07
C TYR A 359 18.35 20.25 2.68
N TYR A 360 18.90 19.34 1.88
CA TYR A 360 18.14 18.20 1.36
C TYR A 360 18.26 16.93 2.21
N HIS A 361 19.41 16.74 2.86
CA HIS A 361 19.61 15.57 3.72
C HIS A 361 19.63 15.93 5.21
N SER A 362 19.63 17.23 5.53
CA SER A 362 19.88 17.74 6.89
C SER A 362 21.21 17.24 7.45
N ARG A 363 22.23 17.09 6.60
CA ARG A 363 23.54 16.57 6.97
C ARG A 363 24.65 17.49 6.52
N GLY A 364 25.81 17.39 7.15
CA GLY A 364 27.01 18.00 6.59
C GLY A 364 28.18 17.99 7.56
N TYR A 365 29.18 18.78 7.21
CA TYR A 365 30.42 18.90 7.96
C TYR A 365 30.92 20.33 7.82
N ASN A 366 31.56 20.84 8.86
CA ASN A 366 31.93 22.24 8.94
C ASN A 366 33.40 22.45 8.56
N VAL A 367 33.66 22.72 7.28
CA VAL A 367 35.01 23.05 6.79
C VAL A 367 35.35 24.52 7.04
N PHE A 368 34.34 25.40 7.04
CA PHE A 368 34.51 26.85 7.22
C PHE A 368 33.97 27.30 8.58
N GLN A 369 34.87 27.79 9.45
CA GLN A 369 34.47 28.38 10.73
C GLN A 369 33.44 29.49 10.49
N ASN A 370 32.24 29.34 11.08
CA ASN A 370 31.10 30.28 11.06
C ASN A 370 30.12 30.20 9.86
N ASP A 371 30.00 29.08 9.17
CA ASP A 371 28.84 28.86 8.31
C ASP A 371 27.54 28.71 9.12
N ASN A 372 26.38 28.93 8.48
CA ASN A 372 25.03 28.82 9.06
C ASN A 372 24.67 27.42 9.60
N MET A 373 25.62 26.47 9.56
CA MET A 373 25.46 25.14 10.14
C MET A 373 25.66 25.17 11.67
N PRO A 374 24.89 24.38 12.44
CA PRO A 374 25.06 24.29 13.88
C PRO A 374 26.49 23.86 14.24
N SER A 375 27.09 24.53 15.23
CA SER A 375 28.47 24.29 15.69
C SER A 375 28.75 22.87 16.18
N SER A 376 27.69 22.08 16.41
CA SER A 376 27.73 20.69 16.82
C SER A 376 27.87 19.67 15.68
N TRP A 377 27.84 20.10 14.42
CA TRP A 377 28.33 19.32 13.27
C TRP A 377 29.85 19.46 13.19
N VAL A 378 30.55 18.86 14.16
CA VAL A 378 31.97 19.18 14.49
C VAL A 378 32.98 18.49 13.56
N ASN A 379 32.55 17.55 12.71
CA ASN A 379 33.45 16.88 11.78
C ASN A 379 33.87 17.88 10.69
N ARG A 380 35.18 17.99 10.45
CA ARG A 380 35.77 18.84 9.41
C ARG A 380 36.29 18.04 8.21
N ASP A 381 35.76 16.84 8.03
CA ASP A 381 36.29 15.87 7.07
C ASP A 381 35.15 15.35 6.17
N PRO A 382 35.20 15.56 4.84
CA PRO A 382 34.22 15.01 3.90
C PRO A 382 34.22 13.47 3.88
N GLU A 383 35.29 12.80 4.31
CA GLU A 383 35.33 11.33 4.41
C GLU A 383 34.58 10.79 5.63
N LEU A 384 34.29 11.65 6.62
CA LEU A 384 33.50 11.32 7.82
C LEU A 384 32.04 11.77 7.68
N GLU A 385 31.57 11.93 6.45
CA GLU A 385 30.19 12.30 6.17
C GLU A 385 29.23 11.15 6.51
N ASP A 386 28.20 11.42 7.31
CA ASP A 386 27.24 10.42 7.77
C ASP A 386 26.45 9.78 6.61
N ASP A 387 26.45 8.44 6.54
CA ASP A 387 25.67 7.64 5.59
C ASP A 387 24.16 7.71 5.88
N ILE A 388 23.31 7.66 4.85
CA ILE A 388 21.86 7.63 5.04
C ILE A 388 21.46 6.42 5.88
N THR A 389 21.10 6.68 7.13
CA THR A 389 20.54 5.69 8.04
C THR A 389 19.29 5.10 7.39
N PRO A 390 19.22 3.77 7.24
CA PRO A 390 18.01 3.09 6.76
C PRO A 390 16.87 3.16 7.80
N THR A 391 17.13 3.68 9.00
CA THR A 391 16.13 4.00 10.01
C THR A 391 15.89 5.50 10.04
N VAL A 392 14.62 5.93 10.15
CA VAL A 392 14.18 7.34 10.29
C VAL A 392 14.52 7.93 11.67
N SER A 393 15.73 7.64 12.18
CA SER A 393 16.14 7.87 13.58
C SER A 393 16.89 9.16 13.86
N GLY A 394 17.13 9.99 12.85
CA GLY A 394 17.74 11.31 13.04
C GLY A 394 16.69 12.42 13.27
N PRO A 395 17.11 13.68 13.43
CA PRO A 395 16.26 14.83 13.07
C PRO A 395 15.64 14.65 11.65
N HIS A 396 16.37 13.88 10.84
CA HIS A 396 16.21 13.63 9.44
C HIS A 396 15.18 12.53 9.18
N GLY A 397 13.98 12.94 8.77
CA GLY A 397 13.00 12.09 8.06
C GLY A 397 13.42 11.84 6.61
N VAL A 398 14.71 11.55 6.40
CA VAL A 398 15.48 11.73 5.15
C VAL A 398 14.69 11.37 3.90
N ASN A 399 14.52 12.37 3.03
CA ASN A 399 13.88 12.32 1.71
C ASN A 399 12.35 12.48 1.67
N GLN A 400 11.84 13.45 2.43
CA GLN A 400 10.50 14.01 2.20
C GLN A 400 10.49 14.99 1.02
N HIS A 401 10.84 14.51 -0.17
CA HIS A 401 10.83 15.35 -1.37
C HIS A 401 10.07 14.65 -2.50
N PHE A 402 9.18 15.41 -3.13
CA PHE A 402 8.34 14.98 -4.25
C PHE A 402 8.43 15.92 -5.46
N ASP A 403 9.13 17.04 -5.27
CA ASP A 403 9.10 18.23 -6.11
C ASP A 403 10.46 18.54 -6.74
N PHE A 404 11.32 17.53 -6.87
CA PHE A 404 12.64 17.70 -7.46
C PHE A 404 12.56 18.23 -8.88
N GLU A 405 13.46 19.17 -9.18
CA GLU A 405 13.62 19.71 -10.50
C GLU A 405 13.93 18.63 -11.55
N PRO A 406 13.50 18.82 -12.82
CA PRO A 406 13.01 20.09 -13.38
C PRO A 406 11.49 20.10 -13.55
N LEU A 407 10.79 20.48 -12.47
CA LEU A 407 9.40 20.86 -12.50
C LEU A 407 9.30 22.37 -12.76
N ASN A 408 8.24 22.81 -13.44
CA ASN A 408 7.90 24.23 -13.50
C ASN A 408 7.22 24.69 -12.20
N GLY A 409 6.94 25.99 -12.08
CA GLY A 409 6.27 26.58 -10.90
C GLY A 409 4.87 26.02 -10.59
N SER A 410 4.28 25.25 -11.50
CA SER A 410 3.01 24.53 -11.31
C SER A 410 3.20 23.04 -11.02
N GLY A 411 4.42 22.60 -10.67
CA GLY A 411 4.72 21.22 -10.30
C GLY A 411 4.68 20.22 -11.47
N ASN A 412 4.66 20.69 -12.72
CA ASN A 412 4.64 19.85 -13.92
C ASN A 412 6.07 19.65 -14.47
N PRO A 413 6.40 18.45 -14.98
CA PRO A 413 7.72 18.20 -15.56
C PRO A 413 7.97 19.04 -16.81
N ASN A 414 9.19 19.54 -16.96
CA ASN A 414 9.63 20.18 -18.19
C ASN A 414 9.70 19.16 -19.35
N ASN A 415 9.36 19.59 -20.58
CA ASN A 415 9.37 18.70 -21.75
C ASN A 415 10.72 18.00 -22.00
N SER A 416 11.84 18.62 -21.60
CA SER A 416 13.18 18.04 -21.75
C SER A 416 13.52 16.94 -20.74
N SER A 417 12.76 16.82 -19.66
CA SER A 417 12.96 15.77 -18.64
C SER A 417 11.98 14.61 -18.73
N LEU A 418 10.88 14.81 -19.43
CA LEU A 418 9.85 13.81 -19.66
C LEU A 418 10.41 12.59 -20.40
N LEU A 419 10.13 11.42 -19.86
CA LEU A 419 10.53 10.11 -20.39
C LEU A 419 9.33 9.32 -20.91
N ILE A 420 8.21 9.41 -20.21
CA ILE A 420 6.95 8.73 -20.53
C ILE A 420 5.80 9.71 -20.30
N ASP A 421 4.81 9.67 -21.18
CA ASP A 421 3.51 10.34 -21.06
C ASP A 421 2.46 9.44 -21.72
N ASP A 422 2.05 8.42 -20.97
CA ASP A 422 1.14 7.38 -21.45
C ASP A 422 -0.27 7.57 -20.88
N GLN A 423 -1.27 7.17 -21.65
CA GLN A 423 -2.67 7.23 -21.25
C GLN A 423 -3.33 5.86 -21.43
N TYR A 424 -4.01 5.41 -20.38
CA TYR A 424 -4.68 4.11 -20.37
C TYR A 424 -6.17 4.26 -20.08
N PHE A 425 -6.97 3.44 -20.74
CA PHE A 425 -8.37 3.22 -20.37
C PHE A 425 -8.50 1.84 -19.76
N ILE A 426 -8.60 1.78 -18.43
CA ILE A 426 -8.51 0.54 -17.67
C ILE A 426 -9.92 0.12 -17.23
N THR A 427 -10.33 -1.09 -17.61
CA THR A 427 -11.68 -1.61 -17.28
C THR A 427 -11.67 -2.77 -16.30
N ASN A 428 -10.51 -3.41 -16.10
CA ASN A 428 -10.35 -4.56 -15.22
C ASN A 428 -9.61 -4.14 -13.94
N PRO A 429 -9.82 -4.86 -12.81
CA PRO A 429 -8.97 -4.75 -11.62
C PRO A 429 -7.49 -4.75 -12.01
N THR A 430 -6.75 -3.73 -11.57
CA THR A 430 -5.38 -3.50 -12.03
C THR A 430 -4.44 -3.16 -10.89
N VAL A 431 -3.28 -3.81 -10.88
CA VAL A 431 -2.18 -3.49 -9.98
C VAL A 431 -1.11 -2.72 -10.78
N ILE A 432 -0.74 -1.53 -10.30
CA ILE A 432 0.29 -0.65 -10.88
C ILE A 432 1.50 -0.69 -9.96
N TYR A 433 2.61 -1.24 -10.45
CA TYR A 433 3.85 -1.37 -9.71
C TYR A 433 4.89 -0.37 -10.20
N ILE A 434 5.30 0.52 -9.30
CA ILE A 434 6.41 1.45 -9.52
C ILE A 434 7.65 0.85 -8.86
N LYS A 435 8.47 0.21 -9.69
CA LYS A 435 9.69 -0.46 -9.27
C LYS A 435 10.83 0.54 -9.13
N ASP A 436 11.59 0.45 -8.03
CA ASP A 436 12.77 1.27 -7.78
C ASP A 436 12.54 2.80 -7.93
N GLY A 437 11.40 3.31 -7.46
CA GLY A 437 11.15 4.75 -7.45
C GLY A 437 9.91 5.20 -6.66
N PRO A 438 9.87 6.47 -6.24
CA PRO A 438 8.68 7.08 -5.63
C PRO A 438 7.59 7.39 -6.66
N VAL A 439 6.37 7.63 -6.17
CA VAL A 439 5.21 7.94 -7.02
C VAL A 439 4.38 9.08 -6.43
N ARG A 440 3.84 9.93 -7.31
CA ARG A 440 2.82 10.93 -7.02
C ARG A 440 1.46 10.44 -7.51
N VAL A 441 0.41 10.65 -6.73
CA VAL A 441 -0.94 10.17 -7.02
C VAL A 441 -1.96 11.27 -6.73
N HIS A 442 -2.90 11.47 -7.66
CA HIS A 442 -4.01 12.40 -7.53
C HIS A 442 -5.12 12.15 -8.56
N GLY A 443 -6.26 12.81 -8.37
CA GLY A 443 -7.37 12.89 -9.30
C GLY A 443 -8.58 12.05 -8.90
N ARG A 444 -9.41 11.73 -9.89
CA ARG A 444 -10.72 11.08 -9.70
C ARG A 444 -10.71 9.72 -10.38
N TYR A 445 -10.82 8.64 -9.61
CA TYR A 445 -10.66 7.29 -10.13
C TYR A 445 -12.00 6.59 -10.36
N LYS A 446 -12.05 5.78 -11.42
CA LYS A 446 -13.18 4.92 -11.77
C LYS A 446 -12.65 3.54 -12.15
N GLY A 447 -13.04 2.52 -11.38
CA GLY A 447 -12.47 1.17 -11.44
C GLY A 447 -11.74 0.78 -10.16
N GLN A 448 -11.05 -0.36 -10.22
CA GLN A 448 -10.35 -0.95 -9.07
C GLN A 448 -8.85 -0.95 -9.32
N PHE A 449 -8.11 -0.26 -8.45
CA PHE A 449 -6.68 -0.05 -8.59
C PHE A 449 -5.95 -0.34 -7.29
N THR A 450 -4.75 -0.92 -7.40
CA THR A 450 -3.78 -0.96 -6.31
C THR A 450 -2.44 -0.45 -6.82
N ILE A 451 -1.90 0.58 -6.19
CA ILE A 451 -0.58 1.13 -6.49
C ILE A 451 0.40 0.58 -5.47
N VAL A 452 1.53 0.06 -5.95
CA VAL A 452 2.61 -0.45 -5.09
C VAL A 452 3.96 0.14 -5.46
N THR A 453 4.76 0.47 -4.46
CA THR A 453 6.16 0.88 -4.59
C THR A 453 7.06 -0.10 -3.86
N ASP A 454 8.34 -0.18 -4.25
CA ASP A 454 9.36 -0.85 -3.43
C ASP A 454 9.63 -0.10 -2.12
N GLU A 455 10.49 -0.63 -1.25
CA GLU A 455 10.86 0.05 0.00
C GLU A 455 11.73 1.28 -0.27
N HIS A 456 12.84 1.10 -0.96
CA HIS A 456 13.80 2.15 -1.21
C HIS A 456 14.58 1.87 -2.50
N THR A 457 15.23 2.91 -3.01
CA THR A 457 16.12 2.84 -4.16
C THR A 457 17.50 3.31 -3.76
N THR A 458 18.52 2.51 -4.06
CA THR A 458 19.93 2.91 -3.85
C THR A 458 20.49 3.53 -5.11
N TYR A 459 21.29 4.59 -4.97
CA TYR A 459 21.85 5.33 -6.09
C TYR A 459 23.24 5.88 -5.76
N ARG A 460 24.11 6.01 -6.77
CA ARG A 460 25.41 6.66 -6.64
C ARG A 460 25.22 8.17 -6.68
N ARG A 461 25.79 8.88 -5.71
CA ARG A 461 25.67 10.35 -5.66
C ARG A 461 26.19 11.02 -6.93
N HIS A 462 25.42 11.98 -7.41
CA HIS A 462 25.70 12.62 -8.69
C HIS A 462 26.92 13.54 -8.60
N ALA A 463 26.96 14.48 -7.64
CA ALA A 463 28.09 15.40 -7.43
C ALA A 463 29.29 14.74 -6.71
N TRP A 464 29.90 13.75 -7.36
CA TRP A 464 31.10 13.07 -6.85
C TRP A 464 32.18 13.01 -7.95
N ASN A 465 33.44 12.77 -7.61
CA ASN A 465 34.46 12.55 -8.64
C ASN A 465 34.55 11.04 -8.97
N SER A 466 34.42 10.70 -10.26
CA SER A 466 34.32 9.31 -10.73
C SER A 466 35.61 8.48 -10.60
N PHE A 467 36.75 9.08 -10.26
CA PHE A 467 37.99 8.36 -9.91
C PHE A 467 37.96 7.70 -8.54
N PHE A 468 37.07 8.14 -7.64
CA PHE A 468 36.95 7.60 -6.30
C PHE A 468 35.81 6.58 -6.22
N ASN A 469 35.76 5.84 -5.11
CA ASN A 469 34.60 5.02 -4.81
C ASN A 469 33.41 5.95 -4.55
N VAL A 470 32.49 6.07 -5.53
CA VAL A 470 31.34 6.98 -5.43
C VAL A 470 30.45 6.51 -4.29
N LYS A 471 30.12 7.42 -3.38
CA LYS A 471 29.23 7.14 -2.26
C LYS A 471 27.86 6.68 -2.77
N ILE A 472 27.40 5.52 -2.29
CA ILE A 472 26.06 4.99 -2.52
C ILE A 472 25.15 5.57 -1.45
N ASP A 473 23.99 6.03 -1.88
CA ASP A 473 22.99 6.65 -1.04
C ASP A 473 21.61 6.07 -1.30
N THR A 474 20.64 6.36 -0.44
CA THR A 474 19.30 5.73 -0.46
C THR A 474 18.17 6.75 -0.47
N VAL A 475 17.19 6.56 -1.35
CA VAL A 475 15.93 7.31 -1.37
C VAL A 475 14.75 6.37 -1.07
N TRP A 476 13.82 6.81 -0.22
CA TRP A 476 12.60 6.05 0.05
C TRP A 476 11.63 6.16 -1.11
N ASN A 477 11.02 5.04 -1.48
CA ASN A 477 10.04 4.99 -2.56
C ASN A 477 8.64 5.26 -1.99
N ASN A 478 8.46 6.48 -1.49
CA ASN A 478 7.20 6.92 -0.89
C ASN A 478 6.09 7.05 -1.95
N ILE A 479 4.84 6.88 -1.51
CA ILE A 479 3.65 7.33 -2.25
C ILE A 479 3.30 8.73 -1.76
N TRP A 480 3.24 9.68 -2.67
CA TRP A 480 2.90 11.07 -2.42
C TRP A 480 1.51 11.38 -2.92
N ILE A 481 0.62 11.79 -2.02
CA ILE A 481 -0.71 12.27 -2.38
C ILE A 481 -0.59 13.79 -2.61
N THR A 482 -0.67 14.23 -3.86
CA THR A 482 -0.36 15.63 -4.24
C THR A 482 -1.57 16.53 -4.38
N ASP A 483 -2.76 15.93 -4.47
CA ASP A 483 -4.06 16.57 -4.55
C ASP A 483 -5.09 15.48 -4.17
N ASP A 484 -6.37 15.82 -4.18
CA ASP A 484 -7.48 14.90 -3.94
C ASP A 484 -7.33 13.55 -4.64
N LEU A 485 -7.77 12.48 -3.96
CA LEU A 485 -7.86 11.14 -4.53
C LEU A 485 -9.27 10.61 -4.31
N ILE A 486 -10.17 10.95 -5.24
CA ILE A 486 -11.62 10.81 -5.05
C ILE A 486 -12.19 9.64 -5.86
N ASN A 487 -13.06 8.89 -5.22
CA ASN A 487 -13.92 7.92 -5.88
C ASN A 487 -14.94 8.66 -6.75
N ILE A 488 -15.11 8.25 -8.02
CA ILE A 488 -16.09 8.86 -8.93
C ILE A 488 -17.51 8.94 -8.35
N ASP A 489 -17.92 7.98 -7.52
CA ASP A 489 -19.26 7.96 -6.91
C ASP A 489 -19.42 9.03 -5.81
N ALA A 490 -18.31 9.56 -5.27
CA ALA A 490 -18.27 10.58 -4.22
C ALA A 490 -18.11 12.01 -4.75
N ILE A 491 -18.18 12.22 -6.07
CA ILE A 491 -18.09 13.55 -6.68
C ILE A 491 -19.38 14.33 -6.41
N GLY A 492 -19.22 15.57 -5.97
CA GLY A 492 -20.31 16.47 -5.60
C GLY A 492 -20.99 16.11 -4.28
N LEU A 493 -20.43 15.18 -3.51
CA LEU A 493 -20.90 14.82 -2.17
C LEU A 493 -19.98 15.44 -1.14
N ALA A 494 -20.46 16.50 -0.52
CA ALA A 494 -19.69 17.27 0.44
C ALA A 494 -19.19 16.39 1.60
N SER A 495 -17.88 16.42 1.83
CA SER A 495 -17.21 15.77 2.95
C SER A 495 -17.25 16.58 4.24
N GLY A 496 -17.63 17.87 4.17
CA GLY A 496 -17.65 18.76 5.33
C GLY A 496 -16.50 19.76 5.31
N GLY A 497 -16.34 20.49 6.42
CA GLY A 497 -15.17 21.34 6.66
C GLY A 497 -15.41 22.83 6.62
N ASN A 498 -14.37 23.57 7.01
CA ASN A 498 -14.35 25.01 6.93
C ASN A 498 -13.10 25.52 6.21
N PRO A 499 -13.20 25.94 4.92
CA PRO A 499 -14.40 25.92 4.08
C PRO A 499 -14.84 24.49 3.76
N ASN A 500 -16.11 24.30 3.38
CA ASN A 500 -16.64 22.98 3.06
C ASN A 500 -15.95 22.40 1.81
N HIS A 501 -15.58 21.13 1.85
CA HIS A 501 -15.04 20.39 0.72
C HIS A 501 -16.16 19.66 -0.01
N ASP A 502 -16.32 19.90 -1.31
CA ASP A 502 -17.51 19.52 -2.07
C ASP A 502 -17.53 18.05 -2.52
N HIS A 503 -16.51 17.26 -2.17
CA HIS A 503 -16.31 15.89 -2.66
C HIS A 503 -15.79 14.97 -1.57
N GLY A 504 -15.92 13.65 -1.80
CA GLY A 504 -15.22 12.62 -1.02
C GLY A 504 -16.11 11.83 -0.05
N ASN A 505 -17.37 12.23 0.15
CA ASN A 505 -18.26 11.57 1.09
C ASN A 505 -18.90 10.30 0.51
N LEU A 506 -18.59 9.13 1.09
CA LEU A 506 -19.09 7.83 0.64
C LEU A 506 -20.28 7.28 1.44
N THR A 507 -20.92 8.08 2.30
CA THR A 507 -22.03 7.62 3.17
C THR A 507 -23.17 6.97 2.36
N SER A 508 -23.52 7.55 1.21
CA SER A 508 -24.60 7.02 0.34
C SER A 508 -24.19 5.80 -0.49
N PHE A 509 -22.90 5.44 -0.46
CA PHE A 509 -22.29 4.38 -1.26
C PHE A 509 -21.64 3.31 -0.40
N GLN A 510 -22.13 3.11 0.81
CA GLN A 510 -21.75 1.99 1.68
C GLN A 510 -22.57 0.73 1.34
N PRO A 511 -21.97 -0.48 1.37
CA PRO A 511 -22.69 -1.74 1.18
C PRO A 511 -23.47 -2.14 2.44
N THR A 512 -24.41 -3.07 2.30
CA THR A 512 -25.04 -3.75 3.44
C THR A 512 -24.05 -4.64 4.19
N GLN A 513 -24.29 -4.90 5.47
CA GLN A 513 -23.39 -5.69 6.34
C GLN A 513 -23.06 -7.10 5.79
N ASP A 514 -23.98 -7.70 5.05
CA ASP A 514 -23.81 -9.01 4.42
C ASP A 514 -23.09 -8.95 3.05
N CYS A 515 -22.76 -7.75 2.57
CA CYS A 515 -22.21 -7.45 1.25
C CYS A 515 -23.12 -7.87 0.08
N SER A 516 -24.45 -7.96 0.28
CA SER A 516 -25.37 -8.42 -0.77
C SER A 516 -25.89 -7.30 -1.67
N THR A 517 -25.98 -6.06 -1.17
CA THR A 517 -26.51 -4.91 -1.91
C THR A 517 -25.82 -3.60 -1.52
N GLY A 518 -25.92 -2.59 -2.39
CA GLY A 518 -25.27 -1.29 -2.18
C GLY A 518 -23.77 -1.31 -2.50
N GLY A 519 -23.08 -0.24 -2.11
CA GLY A 519 -21.63 -0.11 -2.28
C GLY A 519 -21.18 0.56 -3.58
N SER A 520 -19.98 1.14 -3.53
CA SER A 520 -19.20 1.56 -4.69
C SER A 520 -18.51 0.36 -5.34
N LYS A 521 -18.38 0.40 -6.67
CA LYS A 521 -17.54 -0.58 -7.42
C LYS A 521 -16.11 -0.10 -7.63
N ASN A 522 -15.86 1.17 -7.34
CA ASN A 522 -14.57 1.83 -7.52
C ASN A 522 -13.81 1.74 -6.21
N ILE A 523 -12.60 1.17 -6.25
CA ILE A 523 -11.77 0.91 -5.07
C ILE A 523 -10.33 1.29 -5.37
N MET A 524 -9.67 1.96 -4.43
CA MET A 524 -8.27 2.36 -4.54
C MET A 524 -7.49 1.77 -3.35
N GLY A 525 -6.34 1.17 -3.65
CA GLY A 525 -5.35 0.72 -2.67
C GLY A 525 -4.01 1.40 -2.90
N LEU A 526 -3.41 1.94 -1.85
CA LEU A 526 -2.07 2.51 -1.84
C LEU A 526 -1.19 1.66 -0.92
N VAL A 527 -0.26 0.89 -1.50
CA VAL A 527 0.66 0.02 -0.76
C VAL A 527 2.08 0.55 -0.93
N SER A 528 2.52 1.38 0.00
CA SER A 528 3.88 1.92 -0.02
C SER A 528 4.83 0.98 0.69
N GLY A 529 5.95 0.63 0.04
CA GLY A 529 7.07 -0.02 0.69
C GLY A 529 7.72 0.82 1.79
N ALA A 530 7.44 2.13 1.84
CA ALA A 530 7.98 3.09 2.79
C ALA A 530 6.87 3.86 3.52
N ASN A 531 6.68 5.15 3.18
CA ASN A 531 5.64 6.02 3.71
C ASN A 531 4.55 6.29 2.67
N VAL A 532 3.36 6.61 3.15
CA VAL A 532 2.36 7.35 2.37
C VAL A 532 2.30 8.76 2.93
N ILE A 533 2.58 9.76 2.10
CA ILE A 533 2.77 11.14 2.56
C ILE A 533 1.78 12.06 1.83
N ILE A 534 1.03 12.85 2.59
CA ILE A 534 0.27 13.97 2.04
C ILE A 534 1.25 15.08 1.73
N ALA A 535 1.46 15.35 0.43
CA ALA A 535 2.44 16.31 -0.05
C ALA A 535 2.04 17.74 0.33
N ASN A 536 3.05 18.61 0.43
CA ASN A 536 2.84 20.02 0.74
C ASN A 536 2.65 20.80 -0.57
N THR A 537 1.45 20.70 -1.14
CA THR A 537 1.04 21.38 -2.37
C THR A 537 0.02 22.47 -2.05
N SER A 538 -0.17 23.42 -2.97
CA SER A 538 -1.17 24.48 -2.79
C SER A 538 -2.58 23.89 -2.71
N GLU A 539 -2.83 22.81 -3.46
CA GLU A 539 -4.06 22.02 -3.45
C GLU A 539 -4.31 21.37 -2.08
N ASN A 540 -3.26 20.94 -1.38
CA ASN A 540 -3.35 20.37 -0.03
C ASN A 540 -3.22 21.43 1.09
N GLY A 541 -3.53 22.70 0.80
CA GLY A 541 -3.57 23.78 1.81
C GLY A 541 -2.21 24.29 2.29
N ALA A 542 -1.13 24.13 1.50
CA ALA A 542 0.20 24.63 1.83
C ALA A 542 0.21 26.11 2.27
N GLY A 543 1.08 26.44 3.22
CA GLY A 543 1.21 27.81 3.75
C GLY A 543 0.10 28.19 4.74
N GLY A 544 -0.49 27.20 5.40
CA GLY A 544 -1.61 27.38 6.32
C GLY A 544 -2.84 27.99 5.66
N CYS A 545 -3.19 27.54 4.45
CA CYS A 545 -4.38 27.99 3.75
C CYS A 545 -4.41 29.49 3.36
N ASN A 546 -3.28 30.18 3.31
CA ASN A 546 -3.25 31.63 3.09
C ASN A 546 -3.42 32.07 1.62
N SER A 547 -4.04 31.26 0.75
CA SER A 547 -4.29 31.70 -0.62
C SER A 547 -5.33 32.82 -0.61
N SER A 548 -4.98 33.98 -1.19
CA SER A 548 -5.87 35.14 -1.38
C SER A 548 -6.86 34.93 -2.54
N SER A 549 -6.96 33.71 -3.07
CA SER A 549 -7.93 33.31 -4.08
C SER A 549 -9.28 33.02 -3.41
N SER A 550 -10.36 33.43 -4.07
CA SER A 550 -11.75 33.16 -3.66
C SER A 550 -12.11 31.67 -3.58
N ASP A 551 -11.25 30.79 -4.08
CA ASP A 551 -11.33 29.34 -3.97
C ASP A 551 -10.29 28.89 -2.93
N LEU A 552 -10.67 28.96 -1.66
CA LEU A 552 -9.84 28.54 -0.54
C LEU A 552 -9.81 27.01 -0.50
N ILE A 553 -8.92 26.39 -1.27
CA ILE A 553 -8.71 24.93 -1.25
C ILE A 553 -7.75 24.63 -0.09
N CYS A 554 -8.28 23.96 0.93
CA CYS A 554 -7.61 23.77 2.22
C CYS A 554 -7.63 22.34 2.73
N ASN A 555 -8.60 21.58 2.24
CA ASN A 555 -8.88 20.24 2.69
C ASN A 555 -8.46 19.28 1.59
N ILE A 556 -8.28 18.03 1.98
CA ILE A 556 -7.99 16.95 1.05
C ILE A 556 -8.98 15.81 1.27
N SER A 557 -9.54 15.30 0.18
CA SER A 557 -10.40 14.13 0.19
C SER A 557 -9.66 12.92 -0.36
N ILE A 558 -9.59 11.87 0.46
CA ILE A 558 -8.93 10.61 0.12
C ILE A 558 -9.95 9.48 0.25
N ASN A 559 -10.23 8.80 -0.84
CA ASN A 559 -10.98 7.55 -0.86
C ASN A 559 -10.02 6.41 -1.21
N ALA A 560 -9.39 5.80 -0.21
CA ALA A 560 -8.41 4.74 -0.45
C ALA A 560 -8.13 3.88 0.78
N ALA A 561 -7.77 2.62 0.53
CA ALA A 561 -7.08 1.79 1.51
C ALA A 561 -5.58 2.10 1.49
N ILE A 562 -5.02 2.50 2.62
CA ILE A 562 -3.63 2.92 2.77
C ILE A 562 -2.85 1.87 3.59
N LEU A 563 -1.70 1.46 3.07
CA LEU A 563 -0.74 0.58 3.73
C LEU A 563 0.68 1.16 3.61
N ALA A 564 1.30 1.50 4.74
CA ALA A 564 2.67 1.98 4.84
C ALA A 564 3.54 0.95 5.58
N LEU A 565 4.41 0.24 4.83
CA LEU A 565 5.06 -0.96 5.34
C LEU A 565 6.24 -0.74 6.28
N ASN A 566 7.02 0.32 6.08
CA ASN A 566 8.24 0.52 6.88
C ASN A 566 8.16 1.70 7.84
N GLU A 567 7.28 2.66 7.58
CA GLU A 567 7.10 3.84 8.42
C GLU A 567 5.61 4.13 8.64
N SER A 568 5.05 5.18 8.03
CA SER A 568 3.73 5.69 8.42
C SER A 568 2.94 6.36 7.30
N PHE A 569 1.63 6.52 7.53
CA PHE A 569 0.81 7.50 6.83
C PHE A 569 0.92 8.85 7.54
N VAL A 570 1.47 9.87 6.89
CA VAL A 570 1.97 11.08 7.57
C VAL A 570 1.83 12.35 6.73
N MET A 571 1.77 13.50 7.39
CA MET A 571 1.83 14.80 6.72
C MET A 571 3.27 15.20 6.35
N HIS A 572 3.42 15.95 5.27
CA HIS A 572 4.70 16.52 4.87
C HIS A 572 5.06 17.77 5.68
N PHE A 573 6.04 17.69 6.58
CA PHE A 573 6.46 18.82 7.44
C PHE A 573 7.70 19.59 6.93
N TRP A 574 8.41 19.05 5.95
CA TRP A 574 9.73 19.53 5.54
C TRP A 574 9.72 20.88 4.83
N GLN A 575 8.63 21.23 4.13
CA GLN A 575 8.52 22.50 3.39
C GLN A 575 7.60 23.51 4.09
N ASN A 576 7.73 23.64 5.41
CA ASN A 576 6.81 24.46 6.19
C ASN A 576 7.08 25.97 6.12
N THR A 577 6.07 26.77 6.45
CA THR A 577 6.12 28.24 6.38
C THR A 577 6.41 28.92 7.71
N LEU A 578 6.67 28.18 8.78
CA LEU A 578 6.80 28.71 10.15
C LEU A 578 8.04 29.61 10.30
N ASN A 579 7.88 30.83 10.79
CA ASN A 579 8.95 31.81 10.89
C ASN A 579 9.30 32.19 12.34
N TYR A 580 9.81 31.22 13.10
CA TYR A 580 10.34 31.45 14.45
C TYR A 580 11.44 30.46 14.79
N SER A 581 12.23 30.77 15.82
CA SER A 581 13.35 29.92 16.24
C SER A 581 13.01 29.03 17.43
N ARG A 582 13.57 27.82 17.44
CA ARG A 582 13.50 26.86 18.55
C ARG A 582 14.88 26.30 18.88
N THR A 583 14.99 25.77 20.10
CA THR A 583 16.17 25.02 20.56
C THR A 583 15.72 23.61 20.91
N GLU A 584 16.27 22.61 20.24
CA GLU A 584 15.94 21.20 20.47
C GLU A 584 17.20 20.36 20.66
N GLN A 585 17.08 19.27 21.43
CA GLN A 585 18.18 18.34 21.66
C GLN A 585 18.03 17.09 20.78
N PHE A 586 19.06 16.78 20.00
CA PHE A 586 19.12 15.60 19.14
C PHE A 586 20.18 14.60 19.63
N ALA A 587 19.90 13.30 19.47
CA ALA A 587 20.77 12.21 19.94
C ALA A 587 22.21 12.29 19.42
N SER A 588 22.34 12.55 18.12
CA SER A 588 23.62 12.48 17.40
C SER A 588 24.34 13.84 17.31
N ILE A 589 23.62 14.95 17.58
CA ILE A 589 24.07 16.31 17.26
C ILE A 589 24.01 17.25 18.49
N GLY A 590 23.36 16.86 19.60
CA GLY A 590 23.22 17.73 20.78
C GLY A 590 22.20 18.86 20.58
N ASN A 591 22.39 19.98 21.28
CA ASN A 591 21.45 21.12 21.22
C ASN A 591 21.63 21.91 19.93
N VAL A 592 20.55 22.10 19.18
CA VAL A 592 20.52 22.88 17.94
C VAL A 592 19.52 24.02 18.11
N THR A 593 19.93 25.24 17.77
CA THR A 593 19.08 26.44 17.77
C THR A 593 19.01 27.02 16.36
N GLY A 594 17.81 27.26 15.86
CA GLY A 594 17.59 27.84 14.53
C GLY A 594 16.10 27.99 14.20
N GLU A 595 15.80 28.47 13.00
CA GLU A 595 14.42 28.60 12.50
C GLU A 595 13.81 27.23 12.17
N VAL A 596 12.54 27.02 12.54
CA VAL A 596 11.85 25.73 12.35
C VAL A 596 11.46 25.40 10.90
N ASN A 597 11.52 26.39 10.01
CA ASN A 597 11.40 26.23 8.56
C ASN A 597 12.72 25.80 7.89
N SER A 598 13.82 25.72 8.64
CA SER A 598 15.15 25.45 8.14
C SER A 598 15.70 24.15 8.72
N PRO A 599 16.77 23.57 8.14
CA PRO A 599 17.35 22.36 8.68
C PRO A 599 17.83 22.57 10.12
N PRO A 600 17.74 21.56 11.00
CA PRO A 600 17.33 20.18 10.71
C PRO A 600 15.80 19.92 10.79
N TRP A 601 14.97 20.96 10.95
CA TRP A 601 13.52 20.82 11.09
C TRP A 601 12.77 20.81 9.75
N ALA A 602 13.37 21.35 8.70
CA ALA A 602 12.80 21.51 7.36
C ALA A 602 13.90 21.78 6.31
N ASP A 603 13.56 22.01 5.04
CA ASP A 603 14.53 22.30 3.95
C ASP A 603 14.72 23.77 3.61
N GLY A 604 14.08 24.71 4.31
CA GLY A 604 14.17 26.14 4.02
C GLY A 604 13.39 26.60 2.78
N ARG A 605 12.78 25.69 1.99
CA ARG A 605 12.11 26.05 0.72
C ARG A 605 10.65 26.47 0.91
N GLY A 606 10.04 26.16 2.05
CA GLY A 606 8.65 26.50 2.35
C GLY A 606 8.34 28.00 2.24
N PRO A 607 9.10 28.89 2.92
CA PRO A 607 8.90 30.33 2.87
C PRO A 607 8.96 30.95 1.47
N ASP A 608 9.90 30.48 0.63
CA ASP A 608 10.05 30.99 -0.74
C ASP A 608 8.88 30.57 -1.64
N ARG A 609 8.28 29.41 -1.39
CA ARG A 609 7.18 28.86 -2.20
C ARG A 609 5.82 29.37 -1.78
N PHE A 610 5.58 29.48 -0.48
CA PHE A 610 4.24 29.71 0.08
C PHE A 610 4.17 30.95 0.98
N GLY A 611 5.27 31.69 1.14
CA GLY A 611 5.39 32.83 2.04
C GLY A 611 5.77 32.42 3.47
N SER A 612 6.22 33.39 4.26
CA SER A 612 6.52 33.19 5.68
C SER A 612 5.30 33.51 6.54
N ASN A 613 4.97 32.63 7.49
CA ASN A 613 3.91 32.84 8.46
C ASN A 613 4.32 32.27 9.82
N ASN A 614 3.60 32.64 10.87
CA ASN A 614 3.72 32.04 12.19
C ASN A 614 2.82 30.80 12.34
N GLN A 615 1.88 30.56 11.42
CA GLN A 615 1.05 29.35 11.32
C GLN A 615 1.35 28.54 10.06
N ASP A 616 1.26 27.23 10.16
CA ASP A 616 1.17 26.32 9.01
C ASP A 616 0.15 25.20 9.29
N LYS A 617 -0.95 25.58 9.95
CA LYS A 617 -2.12 24.70 10.11
C LYS A 617 -2.85 24.68 8.78
N ARG A 618 -2.70 23.56 8.09
CA ARG A 618 -3.38 23.21 6.85
C ARG A 618 -4.76 22.66 7.26
N GLY A 619 -5.72 22.60 6.34
CA GLY A 619 -7.11 22.28 6.67
C GLY A 619 -7.31 20.84 7.16
N GLU A 620 -8.35 20.18 6.69
CA GLU A 620 -8.75 18.88 7.21
C GLU A 620 -8.57 17.76 6.17
N ILE A 621 -8.18 16.58 6.66
CA ILE A 621 -8.09 15.37 5.84
C ILE A 621 -9.37 14.59 5.99
N TYR A 622 -10.13 14.50 4.91
CA TYR A 622 -11.31 13.66 4.79
C TYR A 622 -10.94 12.33 4.20
N LEU A 623 -10.66 11.36 5.05
CA LEU A 623 -10.37 10.00 4.65
C LEU A 623 -11.65 9.17 4.76
N TRP A 624 -12.10 8.59 3.65
CA TRP A 624 -12.96 7.41 3.66
C TRP A 624 -12.13 6.22 3.21
N GLY A 625 -11.75 5.34 4.12
CA GLY A 625 -10.78 4.32 3.77
C GLY A 625 -10.31 3.43 4.91
N SER A 626 -9.05 3.02 4.82
CA SER A 626 -8.35 2.26 5.86
C SER A 626 -6.93 2.79 6.02
N VAL A 627 -6.38 2.83 7.23
CA VAL A 627 -4.98 3.17 7.49
C VAL A 627 -4.29 2.01 8.19
N VAL A 628 -3.33 1.40 7.49
CA VAL A 628 -2.47 0.36 8.05
C VAL A 628 -1.02 0.83 7.96
N GLN A 629 -0.30 0.80 9.08
CA GLN A 629 1.05 1.34 9.16
C GLN A 629 1.93 0.60 10.16
N LYS A 630 3.24 0.71 10.03
CA LYS A 630 4.19 0.14 11.00
C LYS A 630 4.36 1.03 12.23
N HIS A 631 4.46 2.33 12.01
CA HIS A 631 4.57 3.34 13.05
C HIS A 631 3.45 4.35 12.88
N ARG A 632 3.00 4.97 13.98
CA ARG A 632 1.96 5.99 13.92
C ARG A 632 2.50 7.28 13.32
N GLY A 633 1.91 7.74 12.23
CA GLY A 633 2.28 9.02 11.60
C GLY A 633 1.66 10.23 12.29
N TYR A 634 2.37 11.36 12.22
CA TYR A 634 1.86 12.65 12.67
C TYR A 634 1.06 13.35 11.56
N MET A 635 -0.22 13.64 11.83
CA MET A 635 -1.02 14.50 10.94
C MET A 635 -0.99 15.95 11.39
N LEU A 636 -1.11 16.19 12.70
CA LEU A 636 -0.99 17.51 13.30
C LEU A 636 0.05 17.49 14.42
N ARG A 637 0.81 18.58 14.54
CA ARG A 637 1.73 18.79 15.65
C ARG A 637 1.08 19.65 16.72
N ASN A 638 1.21 19.21 17.97
CA ASN A 638 0.66 19.93 19.13
C ASN A 638 1.53 21.15 19.51
N THR A 639 0.99 22.00 20.38
CA THR A 639 1.61 23.24 20.87
C THR A 639 2.88 23.03 21.69
N ASN A 640 3.06 21.83 22.27
CA ASN A 640 4.25 21.44 23.03
C ASN A 640 5.34 20.79 22.16
N SER A 641 5.11 20.66 20.86
CA SER A 641 6.09 20.10 19.93
C SER A 641 7.15 21.14 19.56
N GLN A 642 8.23 20.69 18.92
CA GLN A 642 9.24 21.56 18.33
C GLN A 642 8.66 22.54 17.27
N TYR A 643 7.46 22.26 16.76
CA TYR A 643 6.76 23.11 15.81
C TYR A 643 5.56 23.83 16.42
N GLY A 644 5.37 23.80 17.74
CA GLY A 644 4.29 24.51 18.43
C GLY A 644 4.82 25.62 19.31
N ASP A 645 3.95 26.56 19.70
CA ASP A 645 4.17 27.50 20.79
C ASP A 645 3.16 27.28 21.92
N PHE A 646 3.68 27.20 23.15
CA PHE A 646 2.83 27.03 24.33
C PHE A 646 1.97 28.28 24.59
N PHE A 647 2.44 29.46 24.20
CA PHE A 647 1.78 30.74 24.49
C PHE A 647 0.81 31.18 23.41
N ASP A 648 0.84 30.55 22.23
CA ASP A 648 -0.12 30.79 21.17
C ASP A 648 -0.53 29.44 20.52
N PRO A 649 -1.74 28.93 20.85
CA PRO A 649 -2.21 27.65 20.36
C PRO A 649 -2.52 27.66 18.87
N ALA A 650 -2.67 28.84 18.27
CA ALA A 650 -2.42 28.97 16.86
C ALA A 650 -0.90 28.98 16.72
N HIS A 651 -0.21 27.85 16.69
CA HIS A 651 1.10 27.68 16.04
C HIS A 651 1.21 26.25 15.54
N SER A 652 0.07 25.65 15.22
CA SER A 652 0.02 24.26 14.78
C SER A 652 0.56 24.16 13.36
N ILE A 653 1.15 22.99 13.07
CA ILE A 653 1.51 22.60 11.72
C ILE A 653 0.93 21.24 11.41
N GLY A 654 0.47 21.07 10.17
CA GLY A 654 -0.15 19.84 9.68
C GLY A 654 -1.64 20.02 9.46
N MET A 655 -2.40 18.92 9.45
CA MET A 655 -3.83 18.90 9.16
C MET A 655 -4.61 18.19 10.27
N ASP A 656 -5.84 18.66 10.49
CA ASP A 656 -6.81 17.94 11.31
C ASP A 656 -7.25 16.65 10.58
N LYS A 657 -7.72 15.65 11.34
CA LYS A 657 -8.10 14.35 10.82
C LYS A 657 -9.62 14.18 10.89
N ASN A 658 -10.21 13.76 9.79
CA ASN A 658 -11.60 13.35 9.70
C ASN A 658 -11.68 12.00 8.99
N TYR A 659 -11.75 10.95 9.80
CA TYR A 659 -11.43 9.59 9.40
C TYR A 659 -12.69 8.73 9.50
N HIS A 660 -13.24 8.37 8.34
CA HIS A 660 -14.38 7.47 8.21
C HIS A 660 -13.97 6.13 7.60
N TYR A 661 -14.59 5.06 8.08
CA TYR A 661 -14.31 3.75 7.52
C TYR A 661 -15.12 3.50 6.25
N ASP A 662 -14.44 3.08 5.18
CA ASP A 662 -15.10 2.66 3.94
C ASP A 662 -15.45 1.15 3.98
N ASN A 663 -16.70 0.81 4.31
CA ASN A 663 -17.17 -0.58 4.36
C ASN A 663 -17.09 -1.29 3.00
N ASN A 664 -16.94 -0.56 1.89
CA ASN A 664 -16.68 -1.18 0.59
C ASN A 664 -15.40 -2.04 0.62
N LEU A 665 -14.38 -1.62 1.39
CA LEU A 665 -13.10 -2.29 1.51
C LEU A 665 -13.19 -3.66 2.18
N PHE A 666 -14.21 -3.88 3.01
CA PHE A 666 -14.50 -5.19 3.60
C PHE A 666 -15.08 -6.16 2.58
N CYS A 667 -15.99 -5.69 1.73
CA CYS A 667 -16.70 -6.52 0.76
C CYS A 667 -15.87 -6.77 -0.51
N THR A 668 -15.22 -5.72 -1.01
CA THR A 668 -14.41 -5.71 -2.23
C THR A 668 -13.10 -4.98 -1.93
N PRO A 669 -12.09 -5.70 -1.40
CA PRO A 669 -10.80 -5.10 -1.13
C PRO A 669 -10.12 -4.67 -2.44
N PRO A 670 -9.12 -3.76 -2.38
CA PRO A 670 -8.34 -3.40 -3.55
C PRO A 670 -7.68 -4.65 -4.17
N PRO A 671 -7.47 -4.69 -5.51
CA PRO A 671 -6.91 -5.84 -6.19
C PRO A 671 -5.58 -6.30 -5.58
N PHE A 672 -5.48 -7.58 -5.21
CA PHE A 672 -4.29 -8.16 -4.56
C PHE A 672 -3.83 -7.48 -3.26
N TYR A 673 -4.66 -6.65 -2.61
CA TYR A 673 -4.29 -6.00 -1.35
C TYR A 673 -3.89 -7.05 -0.29
N PRO A 674 -2.83 -6.83 0.51
CA PRO A 674 -2.30 -7.89 1.37
C PRO A 674 -3.33 -8.40 2.38
N ALA A 675 -3.36 -9.72 2.54
CA ALA A 675 -4.26 -10.43 3.45
C ALA A 675 -3.84 -10.28 4.91
N VAL A 676 -4.80 -10.39 5.83
CA VAL A 676 -4.54 -10.48 7.27
C VAL A 676 -3.93 -11.85 7.58
N GLU A 677 -2.71 -11.84 8.12
CA GLU A 677 -2.04 -12.98 8.73
C GLU A 677 -1.71 -12.61 10.17
N TYR A 678 -1.95 -13.52 11.11
CA TYR A 678 -1.61 -13.31 12.52
C TYR A 678 -0.26 -13.95 12.85
N ASP A 679 0.44 -13.40 13.84
CA ASP A 679 1.71 -13.96 14.32
C ASP A 679 1.48 -15.12 15.32
N ASP A 680 0.68 -16.10 14.91
CA ASP A 680 0.34 -17.30 15.69
C ASP A 680 1.11 -18.56 15.23
N GLY A 681 1.98 -18.41 14.23
CA GLY A 681 2.78 -19.48 13.64
C GLY A 681 2.03 -20.44 12.71
N THR A 682 0.73 -20.21 12.44
CA THR A 682 -0.08 -21.07 11.57
C THR A 682 0.16 -20.81 10.08
N GLY A 683 0.55 -19.57 9.74
CA GLY A 683 0.65 -19.09 8.37
C GLY A 683 -0.70 -19.12 7.63
N GLU A 684 -1.81 -19.13 8.37
CA GLU A 684 -3.16 -19.10 7.81
C GLU A 684 -3.62 -17.65 7.66
N ILE A 685 -4.35 -17.41 6.58
CA ILE A 685 -5.00 -16.13 6.33
C ILE A 685 -6.51 -16.29 6.49
N GLY A 686 -7.17 -15.22 6.95
CA GLY A 686 -8.63 -15.16 6.91
C GLY A 686 -9.11 -15.26 5.46
N VAL A 687 -10.10 -16.11 5.19
CA VAL A 687 -10.73 -16.19 3.87
C VAL A 687 -12.25 -16.24 3.99
N ARG A 688 -12.93 -15.58 3.05
CA ARG A 688 -14.37 -15.67 2.85
C ARG A 688 -14.65 -16.49 1.61
N LEU A 689 -15.41 -17.57 1.75
CA LEU A 689 -15.86 -18.37 0.61
C LEU A 689 -16.83 -17.53 -0.24
N THR A 690 -16.50 -17.34 -1.51
CA THR A 690 -17.33 -16.57 -2.46
C THR A 690 -18.15 -17.47 -3.37
N GLY A 691 -17.76 -18.74 -3.52
CA GLY A 691 -18.47 -19.66 -4.39
C GLY A 691 -17.99 -21.10 -4.25
N PHE A 692 -18.92 -22.03 -4.46
CA PHE A 692 -18.66 -23.46 -4.59
C PHE A 692 -19.61 -24.03 -5.63
N LYS A 693 -19.09 -24.62 -6.70
CA LYS A 693 -19.92 -25.07 -7.82
C LYS A 693 -19.33 -26.31 -8.50
N ALA A 694 -20.19 -27.30 -8.74
CA ALA A 694 -19.91 -28.39 -9.67
C ALA A 694 -20.03 -27.89 -11.12
N ILE A 695 -19.02 -28.15 -11.93
CA ILE A 695 -18.94 -27.73 -13.34
C ILE A 695 -19.02 -29.00 -14.20
N GLU A 696 -19.77 -28.94 -15.30
CA GLU A 696 -19.98 -30.06 -16.22
C GLU A 696 -18.76 -30.42 -17.05
#